data_AF-A0A1C0ZVF5-F1
#
_entry.id   AF-A0A1C0ZVF5-F1
#
_cell.length_a   1.000
_cell.length_b   1.000
_cell.length_c   1.000
_cell.angle_alpha   90.00
_cell.angle_beta   90.00
_cell.angle_gamma   90.00
#
_symmetry.space_group_name_H-M   'P 1'
#
loop_
_entity.id
_entity.type
_entity.pdbx_description
1 polymer ?
#
loop_
_entity_poly.entity_id
_entity_poly.type
_entity_poly.pdbx_seq_one_letter_code
_entity_poly.pdbx_strand_id
1 'polypeptide(L)'
;MTIYFNEQESIQARLGNDDKQTLKVLADRYMGANPPVPFAFRAFSRAGIMQNEKGLFDLDLGRRFPEAKPGQFSYAYALVWSDGERNLDLLVSCLGPIQFYFNDELAFRSTVIDEIKPDAMVKLNVNFVKGWNRLFIKAKHTVAGFGCLFGSDEAKVRILNVLAPFTERKGQAGWVFSKPVDTDIFEGRSLPDAMSSETNNGLGWLPNCEWTEAERSEPACERLFGIQPGKQVFAWTKLNHVSPSRDVCLLKGQASGPLTIWLEGKQVVDLAAEGSYSVEVPLSFGQHHLLIRSVCGRSSWGFTFEATIGGEVVSLGAPHQVHGNDEPWLYLGPLEANVALTYEEVVRTDHPFVVDIHSNDRTYWRLDRPDTWIRPYYENAMLSNKWTVGNVTNYARWDYPLGVTIYGLLQTGRVLNRADMTAYALHHVQSCTDMFEYSLWDREQYGFPAINQQLVMMKMLDNCGSFGSAMLEAYQENQDQGFMPIAHRIADFILHRLERKEDGAFYRICQDEYSENTMWADDLYMSTPFLCRYARITGNSEALDEAAKQFLLFRKYLYMPEERIMSHVFDFKYGMPTGIPWGRGNGWTLFSLTEVLEALPLTHEARPALIDFFNELCNGYAELQAESGLWHQVLNDPDAYEEASCTAMFAYAFARGLRFGWLHEPKRFIQAALKAWDGLTRIAIDAQGNVHGVCSGSRYAFTSDYYKKDLLTVTNDNHGVGIMMLAGTEVVRLKAWLGQAPSLDV
;
A
#
# COMPACT_ATOMS: atom_id res chain seq x y z
N MET A 1 32.87 -18.82 -2.14
CA MET A 1 31.76 -19.21 -1.25
C MET A 1 31.28 -17.96 -0.54
N THR A 2 30.02 -17.60 -0.76
CA THR A 2 29.41 -16.42 -0.11
C THR A 2 29.10 -16.76 1.34
N ILE A 3 29.47 -15.88 2.28
CA ILE A 3 29.21 -16.08 3.72
C ILE A 3 28.38 -14.90 4.20
N TYR A 4 27.12 -15.15 4.59
CA TYR A 4 26.22 -14.12 5.13
C TYR A 4 26.31 -13.98 6.65
N PHE A 5 26.49 -15.10 7.34
CA PHE A 5 26.66 -15.19 8.79
C PHE A 5 27.45 -16.47 9.12
N ASN A 6 27.86 -16.66 10.37
CA ASN A 6 28.60 -17.87 10.77
C ASN A 6 27.67 -19.09 10.77
N GLU A 7 28.10 -20.25 10.27
CA GLU A 7 27.25 -21.44 10.20
C GLU A 7 26.64 -21.88 11.55
N GLN A 8 27.28 -21.57 12.69
CA GLN A 8 26.74 -21.82 14.04
C GLN A 8 25.54 -20.93 14.41
N GLU A 9 25.35 -19.84 13.66
CA GLU A 9 24.21 -18.93 13.75
C GLU A 9 23.07 -19.37 12.82
N SER A 10 23.27 -20.38 11.97
CA SER A 10 22.24 -20.87 11.05
C SER A 10 21.05 -21.50 11.75
N ILE A 11 19.89 -21.46 11.09
CA ILE A 11 18.71 -22.17 11.58
C ILE A 11 18.95 -23.69 11.58
N GLN A 12 19.70 -24.21 10.62
CA GLN A 12 20.05 -25.63 10.55
C GLN A 12 20.91 -26.07 11.74
N ALA A 13 21.89 -25.25 12.18
CA ALA A 13 22.70 -25.56 13.36
C ALA A 13 21.86 -25.64 14.65
N ARG A 14 20.70 -24.94 14.70
CA ARG A 14 19.80 -24.94 15.85
C ARG A 14 18.71 -26.00 15.79
N LEU A 15 18.12 -26.23 14.62
CA LEU A 15 16.95 -27.06 14.44
C LEU A 15 17.23 -28.37 13.69
N GLY A 16 18.45 -28.54 13.18
CA GLY A 16 18.79 -29.64 12.27
C GLY A 16 17.92 -29.59 11.01
N ASN A 17 17.42 -30.76 10.61
CA ASN A 17 16.60 -30.92 9.41
C ASN A 17 15.08 -30.84 9.69
N ASP A 18 14.67 -30.16 10.77
CA ASP A 18 13.25 -29.91 11.05
C ASP A 18 12.73 -28.73 10.20
N ASP A 19 12.33 -29.06 8.97
CA ASP A 19 11.83 -28.07 8.00
C ASP A 19 10.56 -27.38 8.50
N LYS A 20 9.69 -28.10 9.23
CA LYS A 20 8.42 -27.53 9.74
C LYS A 20 8.69 -26.51 10.83
N GLN A 21 9.62 -26.81 11.74
CA GLN A 21 10.03 -25.85 12.75
C GLN A 21 10.76 -24.66 12.14
N THR A 22 11.57 -24.87 11.10
CA THR A 22 12.20 -23.80 10.31
C THR A 22 11.16 -22.85 9.70
N LEU A 23 10.13 -23.40 9.04
CA LEU A 23 9.01 -22.62 8.49
C LEU A 23 8.27 -21.83 9.58
N LYS A 24 8.03 -22.46 10.74
CA LYS A 24 7.39 -21.78 11.88
C LYS A 24 8.20 -20.55 12.31
N VAL A 25 9.52 -20.69 12.46
CA VAL A 25 10.41 -19.59 12.88
C VAL A 25 10.42 -18.46 11.85
N LEU A 26 10.50 -18.77 10.54
CA LEU A 26 10.41 -17.77 9.47
C LEU A 26 9.09 -16.98 9.52
N ALA A 27 7.96 -17.69 9.61
CA ALA A 27 6.63 -17.08 9.62
C ALA A 27 6.39 -16.23 10.87
N ASP A 28 6.72 -16.77 12.06
CA ASP A 28 6.59 -16.04 13.33
C ASP A 28 7.52 -14.80 13.34
N ARG A 29 8.72 -14.88 12.77
CA ARG A 29 9.65 -13.73 12.66
C ARG A 29 9.07 -12.62 11.79
N TYR A 30 8.51 -12.97 10.63
CA TYR A 30 7.89 -11.99 9.74
C TYR A 30 6.66 -11.34 10.38
N MET A 31 5.73 -12.13 10.93
CA MET A 31 4.51 -11.62 11.58
C MET A 31 4.84 -10.74 12.78
N GLY A 32 5.79 -11.16 13.63
CA GLY A 32 6.22 -10.38 14.79
C GLY A 32 6.87 -9.04 14.44
N ALA A 33 7.51 -8.94 13.26
CA ALA A 33 8.10 -7.70 12.77
C ALA A 33 7.12 -6.82 11.97
N ASN A 34 5.95 -7.33 11.62
CA ASN A 34 4.90 -6.62 10.90
C ASN A 34 3.56 -6.71 11.65
N PRO A 35 3.44 -6.13 12.86
CA PRO A 35 2.19 -6.18 13.61
C PRO A 35 1.02 -5.55 12.82
N PRO A 36 -0.23 -6.00 13.05
CA PRO A 36 -1.43 -5.55 12.33
C PRO A 36 -1.86 -4.14 12.76
N VAL A 37 -1.07 -3.14 12.38
CA VAL A 37 -1.34 -1.72 12.63
C VAL A 37 -2.27 -1.19 11.53
N PRO A 38 -3.44 -0.62 11.87
CA PRO A 38 -4.38 -0.10 10.87
C PRO A 38 -3.89 1.23 10.25
N PHE A 39 -4.58 1.70 9.20
CA PHE A 39 -4.33 3.04 8.66
C PHE A 39 -4.60 4.13 9.72
N ALA A 40 -3.80 5.20 9.67
CA ALA A 40 -3.99 6.34 10.56
C ALA A 40 -5.04 7.28 9.97
N PHE A 41 -6.17 7.46 10.65
CA PHE A 41 -7.15 8.48 10.27
C PHE A 41 -6.73 9.84 10.83
N ARG A 42 -6.76 10.87 9.98
CA ARG A 42 -6.37 12.23 10.35
C ARG A 42 -7.43 13.24 9.93
N ALA A 43 -7.52 14.33 10.68
CA ALA A 43 -8.16 15.54 10.24
C ALA A 43 -7.45 16.05 8.98
N PHE A 44 -8.20 16.32 7.92
CA PHE A 44 -7.69 16.73 6.62
C PHE A 44 -8.58 17.83 6.05
N SER A 45 -7.98 18.98 5.72
CA SER A 45 -8.74 20.12 5.19
C SER A 45 -8.64 20.18 3.66
N ARG A 46 -9.79 20.22 2.98
CA ARG A 46 -9.90 20.46 1.53
C ARG A 46 -9.46 21.86 1.12
N ALA A 47 -9.42 22.79 2.06
CA ALA A 47 -8.83 24.11 1.86
C ALA A 47 -7.29 24.11 2.05
N GLY A 48 -6.64 22.95 2.18
CA GLY A 48 -5.19 22.77 2.25
C GLY A 48 -4.49 22.72 0.89
N ILE A 49 -3.22 22.32 0.87
CA ILE A 49 -2.47 22.07 -0.38
C ILE A 49 -2.72 20.62 -0.81
N MET A 50 -3.33 20.45 -1.98
CA MET A 50 -3.69 19.14 -2.54
C MET A 50 -2.54 18.56 -3.36
N GLN A 51 -2.57 17.25 -3.60
CA GLN A 51 -1.68 16.60 -4.56
C GLN A 51 -2.34 16.54 -5.94
N ASN A 52 -1.53 16.58 -6.99
CA ASN A 52 -1.97 16.26 -8.35
C ASN A 52 -1.90 14.75 -8.62
N GLU A 53 -2.29 14.32 -9.82
CA GLU A 53 -2.28 12.91 -10.25
C GLU A 53 -0.89 12.25 -10.25
N LYS A 54 0.20 13.04 -10.22
CA LYS A 54 1.57 12.55 -10.11
C LYS A 54 2.04 12.41 -8.66
N GLY A 55 1.20 12.81 -7.70
CA GLY A 55 1.52 12.82 -6.27
C GLY A 55 2.32 14.04 -5.81
N LEU A 56 2.45 15.08 -6.65
CA LEU A 56 3.09 16.33 -6.27
C LEU A 56 2.09 17.26 -5.60
N PHE A 57 2.42 17.79 -4.43
CA PHE A 57 1.71 18.87 -3.77
C PHE A 57 1.74 20.13 -4.64
N ASP A 58 0.56 20.65 -4.91
CA ASP A 58 0.33 21.80 -5.78
C ASP A 58 0.33 23.09 -4.95
N LEU A 59 1.52 23.68 -4.81
CA LEU A 59 1.71 25.01 -4.22
C LEU A 59 1.68 26.10 -5.31
N ASP A 60 0.73 26.07 -6.24
CA ASP A 60 0.44 27.22 -7.10
C ASP A 60 -0.25 28.32 -6.28
N LEU A 61 0.58 29.15 -5.66
CA LEU A 61 0.15 30.26 -4.83
C LEU A 61 -0.41 31.42 -5.67
N GLY A 62 -0.08 31.48 -6.95
CA GLY A 62 -0.58 32.51 -7.87
C GLY A 62 -2.05 32.27 -8.19
N ARG A 63 -2.41 31.02 -8.51
CA ARG A 63 -3.80 30.60 -8.66
C ARG A 63 -4.59 30.78 -7.37
N ARG A 64 -3.94 30.56 -6.23
CA ARG A 64 -4.60 30.66 -4.91
C ARG A 64 -4.80 32.09 -4.43
N PHE A 65 -3.87 32.99 -4.78
CA PHE A 65 -3.90 34.39 -4.44
C PHE A 65 -3.76 35.24 -5.71
N PRO A 66 -4.81 35.31 -6.55
CA PRO A 66 -4.75 36.04 -7.82
C PRO A 66 -4.50 37.55 -7.63
N GLU A 67 -4.80 38.08 -6.45
CA GLU A 67 -4.58 39.48 -6.06
C GLU A 67 -3.18 39.75 -5.49
N ALA A 68 -2.31 38.73 -5.43
CA ALA A 68 -0.94 38.91 -4.96
C ALA A 68 -0.18 39.88 -5.88
N LYS A 69 0.69 40.70 -5.31
CA LYS A 69 1.49 41.70 -6.05
C LYS A 69 2.91 41.18 -6.27
N PRO A 70 3.55 41.45 -7.42
CA PRO A 70 4.95 41.11 -7.62
C PRO A 70 5.83 41.66 -6.48
N GLY A 71 6.71 40.82 -5.96
CA GLY A 71 7.55 41.15 -4.81
C GLY A 71 7.05 40.63 -3.46
N GLN A 72 5.77 40.29 -3.33
CA GLN A 72 5.22 39.69 -2.12
C GLN A 72 5.76 38.27 -1.87
N PHE A 73 5.73 37.85 -0.61
CA PHE A 73 6.17 36.53 -0.17
C PHE A 73 5.02 35.72 0.40
N SER A 74 5.08 34.41 0.25
CA SER A 74 4.24 33.45 0.98
C SER A 74 5.09 32.24 1.37
N TYR A 75 4.72 31.63 2.48
CA TYR A 75 5.47 30.54 3.09
C TYR A 75 4.60 29.30 3.17
N ALA A 76 5.19 28.12 3.00
CA ALA A 76 4.54 26.85 3.28
C ALA A 76 5.41 26.02 4.22
N TYR A 77 4.78 25.32 5.15
CA TYR A 77 5.48 24.55 6.18
C TYR A 77 4.78 23.21 6.42
N ALA A 78 5.57 22.15 6.56
CA ALA A 78 5.09 20.83 6.91
C ALA A 78 6.11 20.01 7.71
N LEU A 79 5.59 19.00 8.40
CA LEU A 79 6.33 17.99 9.14
C LEU A 79 6.23 16.63 8.46
N VAL A 80 7.32 15.87 8.49
CA VAL A 80 7.36 14.48 8.04
C VAL A 80 8.08 13.63 9.08
N TRP A 81 7.44 12.54 9.51
CA TRP A 81 8.06 11.57 10.39
C TRP A 81 8.90 10.57 9.59
N SER A 82 10.07 10.20 10.12
CA SER A 82 10.85 9.07 9.63
C SER A 82 11.26 8.16 10.79
N ASP A 83 11.05 6.85 10.64
CA ASP A 83 11.42 5.85 11.66
C ASP A 83 12.93 5.60 11.75
N GLY A 84 13.69 6.07 10.76
CA GLY A 84 15.13 5.92 10.68
C GLY A 84 15.77 6.87 9.67
N GLU A 85 17.06 6.71 9.44
CA GLU A 85 17.76 7.45 8.39
C GLU A 85 17.35 6.92 7.01
N ARG A 86 16.91 7.81 6.12
CA ARG A 86 16.42 7.44 4.80
C ARG A 86 16.77 8.49 3.77
N ASN A 87 17.25 8.05 2.62
CA ASN A 87 17.48 8.89 1.47
C ASN A 87 16.25 8.89 0.56
N LEU A 88 15.78 10.06 0.16
CA LEU A 88 14.65 10.23 -0.74
C LEU A 88 14.94 11.32 -1.77
N ASP A 89 14.60 11.02 -3.01
CA ASP A 89 14.57 12.01 -4.08
C ASP A 89 13.23 12.75 -4.06
N LEU A 90 13.30 14.06 -3.92
CA LEU A 90 12.17 14.98 -4.00
C LEU A 90 12.18 15.68 -5.36
N LEU A 91 10.99 15.87 -5.93
CA LEU A 91 10.77 16.59 -7.17
C LEU A 91 10.23 17.98 -6.86
N VAL A 92 10.84 18.99 -7.49
CA VAL A 92 10.41 20.38 -7.39
C VAL A 92 10.30 20.99 -8.79
N SER A 93 9.13 21.53 -9.12
CA SER A 93 8.92 22.30 -10.34
C SER A 93 8.54 23.73 -9.96
N CYS A 94 9.36 24.70 -10.34
CA CYS A 94 9.22 26.08 -9.89
C CYS A 94 8.20 26.83 -10.76
N LEU A 95 7.20 27.46 -10.13
CA LEU A 95 6.28 28.37 -10.81
C LEU A 95 6.70 29.83 -10.62
N GLY A 96 7.56 30.09 -9.65
CA GLY A 96 8.25 31.36 -9.42
C GLY A 96 9.47 31.15 -8.53
N PRO A 97 10.16 32.22 -8.12
CA PRO A 97 11.33 32.10 -7.26
C PRO A 97 10.98 31.45 -5.92
N ILE A 98 11.72 30.40 -5.55
CA ILE A 98 11.58 29.72 -4.26
C ILE A 98 12.91 29.50 -3.55
N GLN A 99 12.83 29.40 -2.23
CA GLN A 99 13.85 28.82 -1.36
C GLN A 99 13.22 27.68 -0.58
N PHE A 100 13.81 26.49 -0.67
CA PHE A 100 13.39 25.32 0.09
C PHE A 100 14.42 25.02 1.18
N TYR A 101 13.92 24.95 2.41
CA TYR A 101 14.68 24.63 3.60
C TYR A 101 14.25 23.25 4.08
N PHE A 102 15.24 22.39 4.29
CA PHE A 102 15.06 21.07 4.87
C PHE A 102 15.79 21.03 6.21
N ASN A 103 15.06 20.74 7.28
CA ASN A 103 15.60 20.75 8.64
C ASN A 103 16.32 22.06 9.04
N ASP A 104 15.76 23.21 8.64
CA ASP A 104 16.28 24.59 8.81
C ASP A 104 17.49 24.96 7.96
N GLU A 105 18.02 24.03 7.17
CA GLU A 105 19.12 24.29 6.25
C GLU A 105 18.58 24.58 4.85
N LEU A 106 19.15 25.58 4.17
CA LEU A 106 18.78 25.90 2.79
C LEU A 106 19.25 24.76 1.87
N ALA A 107 18.31 23.89 1.47
CA ALA A 107 18.58 22.73 0.64
C ALA A 107 18.49 23.06 -0.86
N PHE A 108 17.65 24.02 -1.24
CA PHE A 108 17.50 24.44 -2.62
C PHE A 108 17.08 25.90 -2.75
N ARG A 109 17.57 26.54 -3.81
CA ARG A 109 17.16 27.88 -4.25
C ARG A 109 16.98 27.83 -5.76
N SER A 110 15.84 28.30 -6.25
CA SER A 110 15.59 28.38 -7.69
C SER A 110 16.64 29.23 -8.39
N THR A 111 17.03 28.79 -9.59
CA THR A 111 17.84 29.55 -10.53
C THR A 111 16.96 30.22 -11.57
N VAL A 112 17.54 31.12 -12.36
CA VAL A 112 16.84 31.75 -13.49
C VAL A 112 16.29 30.70 -14.47
N ILE A 113 16.98 29.58 -14.67
CA ILE A 113 16.52 28.52 -15.59
C ILE A 113 15.29 27.82 -15.05
N ASP A 114 15.25 27.55 -13.74
CA ASP A 114 14.09 26.91 -13.09
C ASP A 114 12.85 27.79 -13.17
N GLU A 115 13.03 29.13 -13.19
CA GLU A 115 11.95 30.10 -13.23
C GLU A 115 11.40 30.34 -14.65
N ILE A 116 12.25 30.27 -15.69
CA ILE A 116 11.83 30.57 -17.08
C ILE A 116 11.43 29.34 -17.89
N LYS A 117 11.70 28.12 -17.39
CA LYS A 117 11.33 26.86 -18.03
C LYS A 117 10.20 26.20 -17.22
N PRO A 118 8.93 26.38 -17.59
CA PRO A 118 7.78 25.89 -16.82
C PRO A 118 7.78 24.38 -16.58
N ASP A 119 8.34 23.60 -17.52
CA ASP A 119 8.42 22.14 -17.41
C ASP A 119 9.71 21.64 -16.75
N ALA A 120 10.54 22.55 -16.19
CA ALA A 120 11.72 22.15 -15.45
C ALA A 120 11.32 21.41 -14.16
N MET A 121 11.94 20.26 -13.95
CA MET A 121 11.79 19.45 -12.75
C MET A 121 13.17 19.23 -12.14
N VAL A 122 13.36 19.75 -10.94
CA VAL A 122 14.58 19.59 -10.16
C VAL A 122 14.40 18.36 -9.27
N LYS A 123 15.38 17.46 -9.29
CA LYS A 123 15.46 16.32 -8.38
C LYS A 123 16.43 16.65 -7.25
N LEU A 124 15.92 16.72 -6.03
CA LEU A 124 16.66 17.02 -4.81
C LEU A 124 16.84 15.75 -3.99
N ASN A 125 18.08 15.38 -3.75
CA ASN A 125 18.39 14.25 -2.89
C ASN A 125 18.49 14.72 -1.43
N VAL A 126 17.58 14.24 -0.56
CA VAL A 126 17.55 14.62 0.86
C VAL A 126 17.68 13.40 1.77
N ASN A 127 18.31 13.60 2.93
CA ASN A 127 18.48 12.58 3.95
C ASN A 127 17.58 12.87 5.15
N PHE A 128 16.48 12.16 5.25
CA PHE A 128 15.61 12.17 6.43
C PHE A 128 16.35 11.53 7.60
N VAL A 129 16.27 12.17 8.76
CA VAL A 129 16.76 11.63 10.04
C VAL A 129 15.61 11.02 10.82
N LYS A 130 15.94 10.13 11.77
CA LYS A 130 14.94 9.57 12.68
C LYS A 130 14.22 10.69 13.44
N GLY A 131 12.88 10.66 13.43
CA GLY A 131 12.03 11.64 14.08
C GLY A 131 11.38 12.63 13.11
N TRP A 132 11.03 13.82 13.62
CA TRP A 132 10.39 14.87 12.84
C TRP A 132 11.38 15.63 11.96
N ASN A 133 11.11 15.62 10.67
CA ASN A 133 11.81 16.40 9.65
C ASN A 133 10.91 17.56 9.20
N ARG A 134 11.51 18.70 8.93
CA ARG A 134 10.83 19.97 8.65
C ARG A 134 11.05 20.38 7.21
N LEU A 135 9.95 20.65 6.50
CA LEU A 135 9.97 21.09 5.10
C LEU A 135 9.37 22.49 5.03
N PHE A 136 10.21 23.49 4.77
CA PHE A 136 9.77 24.88 4.71
C PHE A 136 10.09 25.49 3.34
N ILE A 137 9.07 26.03 2.69
CA ILE A 137 9.19 26.67 1.38
C ILE A 137 8.88 28.15 1.54
N LYS A 138 9.78 29.00 1.07
CA LYS A 138 9.57 30.43 0.89
C LYS A 138 9.43 30.70 -0.60
N ALA A 139 8.29 31.22 -1.00
CA ALA A 139 8.01 31.62 -2.37
C ALA A 139 7.93 33.14 -2.49
N LYS A 140 8.44 33.67 -3.60
CA LYS A 140 8.30 35.09 -3.95
C LYS A 140 7.45 35.21 -5.20
N HIS A 141 6.46 36.10 -5.17
CA HIS A 141 5.62 36.36 -6.32
C HIS A 141 6.37 37.19 -7.37
N THR A 142 6.27 36.76 -8.62
CA THR A 142 6.76 37.50 -9.81
C THR A 142 5.67 37.53 -10.87
N VAL A 143 5.88 38.34 -11.91
CA VAL A 143 4.97 38.34 -13.07
C VAL A 143 4.93 37.00 -13.82
N ALA A 144 5.96 36.16 -13.67
CA ALA A 144 6.02 34.85 -14.31
C ALA A 144 5.25 33.77 -13.52
N GLY A 145 5.10 33.96 -12.20
CA GLY A 145 4.31 33.08 -11.35
C GLY A 145 4.74 33.10 -9.88
N PHE A 146 4.16 32.18 -9.09
CA PHE A 146 4.24 32.16 -7.64
C PHE A 146 4.11 30.73 -7.07
N GLY A 147 5.16 30.24 -6.40
CA GLY A 147 5.15 28.94 -5.73
C GLY A 147 5.77 27.82 -6.58
N CYS A 148 5.33 26.58 -6.36
CA CYS A 148 5.93 25.39 -6.98
C CYS A 148 5.02 24.15 -6.93
N LEU A 149 5.37 23.12 -7.69
CA LEU A 149 4.96 21.74 -7.40
C LEU A 149 6.05 21.05 -6.60
N PHE A 150 5.67 20.24 -5.60
CA PHE A 150 6.61 19.60 -4.67
C PHE A 150 6.17 18.19 -4.29
N GLY A 151 7.04 17.18 -4.34
CA GLY A 151 6.67 15.85 -3.85
C GLY A 151 7.81 14.84 -3.94
N SER A 152 7.54 13.59 -3.62
CA SER A 152 8.50 12.49 -3.80
C SER A 152 8.56 12.04 -5.26
N ASP A 153 9.75 11.70 -5.73
CA ASP A 153 9.90 10.88 -6.94
C ASP A 153 9.23 9.51 -6.72
N GLU A 154 8.64 8.93 -7.77
CA GLU A 154 7.89 7.65 -7.67
C GLU A 154 6.85 7.62 -6.52
N ALA A 155 6.03 8.67 -6.37
CA ALA A 155 5.14 8.89 -5.21
C ALA A 155 4.21 7.71 -4.84
N LYS A 156 3.91 6.81 -5.78
CA LYS A 156 3.13 5.58 -5.53
C LYS A 156 3.87 4.55 -4.68
N VAL A 157 5.20 4.56 -4.76
CA VAL A 157 6.10 3.63 -4.07
C VAL A 157 6.73 4.31 -2.86
N ARG A 158 7.17 5.56 -3.04
CA ARG A 158 7.86 6.37 -2.03
C ARG A 158 6.87 7.35 -1.40
N ILE A 159 6.00 6.82 -0.56
CA ILE A 159 4.90 7.59 0.04
C ILE A 159 5.47 8.70 0.94
N LEU A 160 5.14 9.95 0.59
CA LEU A 160 5.45 11.17 1.33
C LEU A 160 4.15 11.78 1.87
N ASN A 161 3.72 11.31 3.04
CA ASN A 161 2.66 11.97 3.78
C ASN A 161 3.25 13.10 4.63
N VAL A 162 2.54 14.21 4.71
CA VAL A 162 2.97 15.39 5.47
C VAL A 162 1.93 15.78 6.49
N LEU A 163 2.37 16.29 7.63
CA LEU A 163 1.52 16.79 8.70
C LEU A 163 1.69 18.30 8.89
N ALA A 164 0.63 18.92 9.40
CA ALA A 164 0.65 20.32 9.74
C ALA A 164 1.58 20.54 10.96
N PRO A 165 2.45 21.56 10.93
CA PRO A 165 3.17 22.01 12.10
C PRO A 165 2.23 22.76 13.06
N PHE A 166 2.78 23.15 14.20
CA PHE A 166 2.18 23.93 15.28
C PHE A 166 1.29 23.12 16.24
N THR A 167 1.21 23.62 17.47
CA THR A 167 0.49 22.94 18.57
C THR A 167 -1.00 22.82 18.28
N GLU A 168 -1.60 23.85 17.70
CA GLU A 168 -3.03 23.95 17.37
C GLU A 168 -3.47 22.93 16.32
N ARG A 169 -2.53 22.38 15.55
CA ARG A 169 -2.78 21.48 14.42
C ARG A 169 -2.19 20.09 14.62
N LYS A 170 -1.77 19.78 15.86
CA LYS A 170 -1.03 18.55 16.18
C LYS A 170 -1.76 17.30 15.68
N GLY A 171 -1.17 16.63 14.70
CA GLY A 171 -1.68 15.39 14.11
C GLY A 171 -2.63 15.57 12.93
N GLN A 172 -2.92 16.82 12.52
CA GLN A 172 -3.63 17.13 11.28
C GLN A 172 -2.73 16.84 10.07
N ALA A 173 -3.32 16.32 8.99
CA ALA A 173 -2.60 16.09 7.75
C ALA A 173 -2.57 17.34 6.86
N GLY A 174 -1.50 17.45 6.06
CA GLY A 174 -1.34 18.48 5.03
C GLY A 174 -0.35 19.58 5.39
N TRP A 175 -0.05 20.42 4.41
CA TRP A 175 0.77 21.62 4.58
C TRP A 175 -0.03 22.77 5.19
N VAL A 176 0.63 23.61 5.96
CA VAL A 176 0.15 24.98 6.22
C VAL A 176 0.83 25.95 5.28
N PHE A 177 0.15 27.05 4.96
CA PHE A 177 0.70 28.10 4.11
C PHE A 177 0.19 29.49 4.53
N SER A 178 0.97 30.53 4.28
CA SER A 178 0.60 31.90 4.65
C SER A 178 -0.12 32.62 3.51
N LYS A 179 -0.94 33.61 3.85
CA LYS A 179 -1.32 34.66 2.89
C LYS A 179 -0.08 35.43 2.39
N PRO A 180 -0.15 36.10 1.22
CA PRO A 180 0.93 36.95 0.74
C PRO A 180 1.22 38.10 1.72
N VAL A 181 2.50 38.37 1.96
CA VAL A 181 3.00 39.48 2.78
C VAL A 181 3.96 40.36 1.98
N ASP A 182 4.02 41.65 2.29
CA ASP A 182 4.76 42.64 1.50
C ASP A 182 6.29 42.56 1.65
N THR A 183 6.77 41.98 2.75
CA THR A 183 8.19 41.87 3.06
C THR A 183 8.55 40.45 3.46
N ASP A 184 9.80 40.05 3.23
CA ASP A 184 10.28 38.78 3.73
C ASP A 184 10.48 38.82 5.25
N ILE A 185 9.54 38.26 6.01
CA ILE A 185 9.57 38.31 7.46
C ILE A 185 10.61 37.38 8.09
N PHE A 186 11.16 36.43 7.32
CA PHE A 186 12.21 35.51 7.75
C PHE A 186 13.60 35.88 7.20
N GLU A 187 13.74 37.04 6.53
CA GLU A 187 15.04 37.52 6.10
C GLU A 187 15.93 37.84 7.31
N GLY A 188 17.03 37.11 7.46
CA GLY A 188 17.95 37.29 8.60
C GLY A 188 17.36 36.92 9.96
N ARG A 189 16.23 36.18 10.00
CA ARG A 189 15.62 35.63 11.21
C ARG A 189 15.59 34.11 11.17
N SER A 190 15.39 33.48 12.32
CA SER A 190 15.15 32.04 12.41
C SER A 190 13.82 31.67 11.76
N LEU A 191 13.78 30.50 11.11
CA LEU A 191 12.54 29.88 10.62
C LEU A 191 11.58 29.58 11.80
N PRO A 192 10.28 29.44 11.53
CA PRO A 192 9.30 29.16 12.58
C PRO A 192 9.54 27.78 13.21
N ASP A 193 9.46 27.72 14.54
CA ASP A 193 9.51 26.44 15.27
C ASP A 193 8.21 25.67 15.03
N ALA A 194 8.34 24.50 14.38
CA ALA A 194 7.21 23.63 14.04
C ALA A 194 6.45 23.09 15.25
N MET A 195 7.03 23.10 16.44
CA MET A 195 6.38 22.58 17.65
C MET A 195 5.80 23.69 18.53
N SER A 196 5.92 24.96 18.11
CA SER A 196 5.41 26.12 18.83
C SER A 196 3.98 26.48 18.44
N SER A 197 3.41 27.54 19.03
CA SER A 197 2.10 28.07 18.64
C SER A 197 2.20 28.77 17.27
N GLU A 198 1.21 28.56 16.41
CA GLU A 198 1.17 29.21 15.10
C GLU A 198 1.13 30.75 15.19
N THR A 199 0.61 31.28 16.32
CA THR A 199 0.49 32.73 16.60
C THR A 199 1.82 33.43 16.85
N ASN A 200 2.87 32.69 17.22
CA ASN A 200 4.19 33.25 17.53
C ASN A 200 4.87 33.92 16.33
N ASN A 201 4.42 33.60 15.12
CA ASN A 201 5.11 33.97 13.88
C ASN A 201 4.54 35.23 13.22
N GLY A 202 3.44 35.79 13.75
CA GLY A 202 2.77 36.97 13.18
C GLY A 202 2.16 36.74 11.79
N LEU A 203 1.93 35.48 11.41
CA LEU A 203 1.33 35.08 10.13
C LEU A 203 -0.05 34.46 10.38
N GLY A 204 -1.00 34.75 9.47
CA GLY A 204 -2.24 33.97 9.37
C GLY A 204 -1.99 32.71 8.56
N TRP A 205 -1.85 31.57 9.23
CA TRP A 205 -1.66 30.26 8.61
C TRP A 205 -2.98 29.67 8.13
N LEU A 206 -2.98 29.20 6.89
CA LEU A 206 -4.08 28.53 6.24
C LEU A 206 -3.74 27.04 6.07
N PRO A 207 -4.75 26.15 6.01
CA PRO A 207 -6.19 26.42 6.12
C PRO A 207 -6.61 26.86 7.53
N ASN A 208 -7.75 27.53 7.67
CA ASN A 208 -8.27 27.88 9.01
C ASN A 208 -8.70 26.60 9.75
N CYS A 209 -8.32 26.46 11.01
CA CYS A 209 -8.71 25.30 11.83
C CYS A 209 -10.03 25.49 12.57
N GLU A 210 -10.46 26.74 12.72
CA GLU A 210 -11.56 27.11 13.59
C GLU A 210 -12.63 27.90 12.84
N TRP A 211 -13.88 27.64 13.21
CA TRP A 211 -15.01 28.48 12.85
C TRP A 211 -14.88 29.86 13.48
N THR A 212 -15.36 30.88 12.76
CA THR A 212 -15.55 32.23 13.31
C THR A 212 -16.58 32.22 14.45
N GLU A 213 -16.56 33.23 15.31
CA GLU A 213 -17.52 33.34 16.42
C GLU A 213 -18.98 33.33 15.96
N ALA A 214 -19.26 33.94 14.80
CA ALA A 214 -20.59 33.92 14.19
C ALA A 214 -21.00 32.50 13.76
N GLU A 215 -20.13 31.77 13.06
CA GLU A 215 -20.41 30.40 12.61
C GLU A 215 -20.57 29.42 13.78
N ARG A 216 -19.80 29.58 14.87
CA ARG A 216 -19.95 28.76 16.09
C ARG A 216 -21.31 28.91 16.76
N SER A 217 -21.99 30.03 16.54
CA SER A 217 -23.31 30.27 17.12
C SER A 217 -24.43 29.50 16.40
N GLU A 218 -24.18 29.03 15.18
CA GLU A 218 -25.10 28.17 14.44
C GLU A 218 -24.97 26.71 14.90
N PRO A 219 -26.01 25.87 14.84
CA PRO A 219 -25.88 24.45 15.15
C PRO A 219 -25.01 23.71 14.11
N ALA A 220 -24.48 22.55 14.50
CA ALA A 220 -23.43 21.82 13.76
C ALA A 220 -23.79 21.52 12.31
N CYS A 221 -25.00 21.04 12.09
CA CYS A 221 -25.46 20.65 10.79
C CYS A 221 -25.59 21.88 9.85
N GLU A 222 -26.08 23.00 10.37
CA GLU A 222 -26.22 24.27 9.64
C GLU A 222 -24.85 24.83 9.25
N ARG A 223 -23.91 24.93 10.19
CA ARG A 223 -22.56 25.43 9.85
C ARG A 223 -21.81 24.53 8.87
N LEU A 224 -22.03 23.21 8.94
CA LEU A 224 -21.36 22.25 8.06
C LEU A 224 -21.95 22.19 6.65
N PHE A 225 -23.28 22.21 6.52
CA PHE A 225 -23.92 21.94 5.22
C PHE A 225 -25.01 22.95 4.81
N GLY A 226 -25.24 23.99 5.60
CA GLY A 226 -26.31 24.98 5.40
C GLY A 226 -27.70 24.41 5.67
N ILE A 227 -28.73 25.20 5.41
CA ILE A 227 -30.13 24.76 5.51
C ILE A 227 -30.54 24.09 4.19
N GLN A 228 -30.91 22.81 4.25
CA GLN A 228 -31.20 21.96 3.08
C GLN A 228 -32.53 21.19 3.25
N PRO A 229 -33.71 21.84 3.14
CA PRO A 229 -34.99 21.24 3.51
C PRO A 229 -35.26 19.89 2.85
N GLY A 230 -35.66 18.89 3.64
CA GLY A 230 -35.95 17.53 3.19
C GLY A 230 -34.73 16.60 3.11
N LYS A 231 -33.51 17.12 3.15
CA LYS A 231 -32.28 16.31 3.20
C LYS A 231 -32.00 15.82 4.63
N GLN A 232 -31.17 14.79 4.73
CA GLN A 232 -30.81 14.15 6.00
C GLN A 232 -29.30 14.17 6.24
N VAL A 233 -28.91 14.18 7.52
CA VAL A 233 -27.54 14.05 8.00
C VAL A 233 -27.47 13.00 9.10
N PHE A 234 -26.30 12.37 9.20
CA PHE A 234 -25.97 11.46 10.28
C PHE A 234 -24.88 12.06 11.15
N ALA A 235 -25.04 11.98 12.47
CA ALA A 235 -24.03 12.34 13.46
C ALA A 235 -23.69 11.12 14.30
N TRP A 236 -22.41 10.77 14.37
CA TRP A 236 -21.92 9.54 14.99
C TRP A 236 -20.94 9.84 16.12
N THR A 237 -21.18 9.23 17.29
CA THR A 237 -20.33 9.33 18.48
C THR A 237 -20.30 8.02 19.25
N LYS A 238 -19.53 7.99 20.35
CA LYS A 238 -19.57 6.95 21.38
C LYS A 238 -19.91 7.53 22.74
N LEU A 239 -20.77 6.83 23.48
CA LEU A 239 -20.97 7.03 24.92
C LEU A 239 -19.91 6.24 25.69
N ASN A 240 -19.13 6.90 26.55
CA ASN A 240 -18.11 6.26 27.37
C ASN A 240 -18.62 6.04 28.79
N HIS A 241 -18.86 4.78 29.14
CA HIS A 241 -19.30 4.40 30.47
C HIS A 241 -18.20 3.65 31.21
N VAL A 242 -17.79 4.20 32.36
CA VAL A 242 -16.64 3.68 33.14
C VAL A 242 -17.04 2.89 34.38
N SER A 243 -18.34 2.82 34.71
CA SER A 243 -18.82 2.02 35.84
C SER A 243 -18.99 0.55 35.45
N PRO A 244 -18.62 -0.41 36.33
CA PRO A 244 -18.85 -1.84 36.08
C PRO A 244 -20.34 -2.24 36.19
N SER A 245 -21.20 -1.39 36.74
CA SER A 245 -22.65 -1.61 36.82
C SER A 245 -23.32 -1.43 35.46
N ARG A 246 -24.49 -2.07 35.30
CA ARG A 246 -25.39 -1.78 34.19
C ARG A 246 -26.35 -0.70 34.65
N ASP A 247 -25.96 0.54 34.41
CA ASP A 247 -26.70 1.69 34.90
C ASP A 247 -27.75 2.15 33.89
N VAL A 248 -28.78 2.83 34.39
CA VAL A 248 -29.79 3.46 33.55
C VAL A 248 -29.27 4.82 33.12
N CYS A 249 -29.01 4.95 31.83
CA CYS A 249 -28.60 6.19 31.19
C CYS A 249 -29.85 6.91 30.64
N LEU A 250 -30.06 8.15 31.08
CA LEU A 250 -31.08 9.04 30.55
C LEU A 250 -30.51 9.81 29.35
N LEU A 251 -31.03 9.53 28.16
CA LEU A 251 -30.77 10.31 26.95
C LEU A 251 -31.85 11.37 26.80
N LYS A 252 -31.47 12.64 26.70
CA LYS A 252 -32.41 13.76 26.51
C LYS A 252 -31.89 14.79 25.52
N GLY A 253 -32.81 15.51 24.88
CA GLY A 253 -32.45 16.57 23.95
C GLY A 253 -33.65 17.16 23.22
N GLN A 254 -33.36 18.00 22.24
CA GLN A 254 -34.34 18.65 21.38
C GLN A 254 -33.91 18.53 19.92
N ALA A 255 -34.87 18.49 19.01
CA ALA A 255 -34.66 18.45 17.57
C ALA A 255 -35.54 19.50 16.88
N SER A 256 -35.00 20.17 15.86
CA SER A 256 -35.74 21.14 15.04
C SER A 256 -36.50 20.51 13.85
N GLY A 257 -36.48 19.19 13.74
CA GLY A 257 -37.12 18.41 12.68
C GLY A 257 -37.18 16.92 13.04
N PRO A 258 -37.58 16.05 12.10
CA PRO A 258 -37.57 14.61 12.32
C PRO A 258 -36.18 14.10 12.71
N LEU A 259 -36.13 13.26 13.74
CA LEU A 259 -34.88 12.77 14.31
C LEU A 259 -35.01 11.32 14.80
N THR A 260 -34.03 10.50 14.49
CA THR A 260 -33.98 9.11 14.94
C THR A 260 -32.64 8.85 15.61
N ILE A 261 -32.63 8.15 16.76
CA ILE A 261 -31.41 7.78 17.49
C ILE A 261 -31.31 6.26 17.60
N TRP A 262 -30.14 5.74 17.25
CA TRP A 262 -29.75 4.35 17.49
C TRP A 262 -28.62 4.28 18.52
N LEU A 263 -28.73 3.33 19.43
CA LEU A 263 -27.67 2.95 20.37
C LEU A 263 -27.36 1.47 20.14
N GLU A 264 -26.13 1.15 19.73
CA GLU A 264 -25.72 -0.23 19.40
C GLU A 264 -26.68 -0.90 18.40
N GLY A 265 -27.06 -0.18 17.34
CA GLY A 265 -27.98 -0.65 16.30
C GLY A 265 -29.46 -0.68 16.70
N LYS A 266 -29.78 -0.53 17.99
CA LYS A 266 -31.16 -0.48 18.46
C LYS A 266 -31.71 0.94 18.39
N GLN A 267 -32.82 1.14 17.68
CA GLN A 267 -33.56 2.40 17.68
C GLN A 267 -34.15 2.66 19.08
N VAL A 268 -33.79 3.80 19.68
CA VAL A 268 -34.19 4.20 21.05
C VAL A 268 -35.02 5.48 21.08
N VAL A 269 -34.90 6.33 20.05
CA VAL A 269 -35.72 7.54 19.87
C VAL A 269 -36.18 7.62 18.42
N ASP A 270 -37.42 8.02 18.20
CA ASP A 270 -37.98 8.33 16.89
C ASP A 270 -38.96 9.49 17.01
N LEU A 271 -38.56 10.67 16.52
CA LEU A 271 -39.34 11.88 16.49
C LEU A 271 -39.78 12.15 15.05
N ALA A 272 -41.10 12.23 14.84
CA ALA A 272 -41.67 12.49 13.51
C ALA A 272 -41.60 13.97 13.09
N ALA A 273 -41.34 14.89 14.02
CA ALA A 273 -41.27 16.33 13.80
C ALA A 273 -40.44 17.00 14.90
N GLU A 274 -40.33 18.33 14.86
CA GLU A 274 -39.68 19.12 15.92
C GLU A 274 -40.23 18.77 17.31
N GLY A 275 -39.35 18.70 18.31
CA GLY A 275 -39.75 18.33 19.66
C GLY A 275 -38.60 17.94 20.58
N SER A 276 -38.95 17.66 21.84
CA SER A 276 -38.03 17.17 22.86
C SER A 276 -38.17 15.67 23.06
N TYR A 277 -37.08 15.00 23.41
CA TYR A 277 -37.07 13.58 23.76
C TYR A 277 -36.38 13.35 25.09
N SER A 278 -36.78 12.27 25.77
CA SER A 278 -36.21 11.82 27.03
C SER A 278 -36.47 10.32 27.15
N VAL A 279 -35.42 9.49 27.07
CA VAL A 279 -35.54 8.03 27.12
C VAL A 279 -34.48 7.43 28.04
N GLU A 280 -34.88 6.42 28.80
CA GLU A 280 -33.97 5.63 29.64
C GLU A 280 -33.48 4.41 28.87
N VAL A 281 -32.18 4.24 28.80
CA VAL A 281 -31.52 3.11 28.15
C VAL A 281 -30.51 2.47 29.10
N PRO A 282 -30.43 1.13 29.17
CA PRO A 282 -29.42 0.49 29.98
C PRO A 282 -28.06 0.58 29.30
N LEU A 283 -27.03 1.04 30.02
CA LEU A 283 -25.66 1.17 29.52
C LEU A 283 -24.72 0.30 30.37
N SER A 284 -23.97 -0.60 29.73
CA SER A 284 -22.95 -1.40 30.41
C SER A 284 -21.60 -0.68 30.42
N PHE A 285 -20.61 -1.18 31.15
CA PHE A 285 -19.22 -0.73 31.04
C PHE A 285 -18.75 -0.74 29.57
N GLY A 286 -17.94 0.24 29.19
CA GLY A 286 -17.28 0.33 27.89
C GLY A 286 -17.73 1.51 27.04
N GLN A 287 -17.39 1.46 25.76
CA GLN A 287 -17.80 2.46 24.78
C GLN A 287 -18.97 1.94 23.96
N HIS A 288 -19.97 2.78 23.72
CA HIS A 288 -21.19 2.41 23.00
C HIS A 288 -21.45 3.34 21.85
N HIS A 289 -21.56 2.82 20.63
CA HIS A 289 -21.86 3.59 19.43
C HIS A 289 -23.27 4.17 19.49
N LEU A 290 -23.34 5.47 19.23
CA LEU A 290 -24.58 6.23 19.13
C LEU A 290 -24.62 6.96 17.80
N LEU A 291 -25.68 6.72 17.04
CA LEU A 291 -25.92 7.33 15.74
C LEU A 291 -27.21 8.14 15.80
N ILE A 292 -27.16 9.38 15.32
CA ILE A 292 -28.31 10.26 15.19
C ILE A 292 -28.52 10.55 13.71
N ARG A 293 -29.72 10.31 13.19
CA ARG A 293 -30.16 10.83 11.90
C ARG A 293 -31.04 12.05 12.15
N SER A 294 -30.69 13.19 11.55
CA SER A 294 -31.49 14.41 11.58
C SER A 294 -31.95 14.79 10.17
N VAL A 295 -33.21 15.16 10.01
CA VAL A 295 -33.78 15.62 8.74
C VAL A 295 -34.02 17.12 8.80
N CYS A 296 -33.59 17.84 7.76
CA CYS A 296 -33.78 19.28 7.66
C CYS A 296 -35.25 19.63 7.50
N GLY A 297 -35.78 20.32 8.51
CA GLY A 297 -37.05 21.01 8.42
C GLY A 297 -36.96 22.24 7.50
N ARG A 298 -37.93 23.14 7.62
CA ARG A 298 -37.99 24.36 6.78
C ARG A 298 -36.84 25.33 7.06
N SER A 299 -36.34 25.36 8.29
CA SER A 299 -35.40 26.38 8.76
C SER A 299 -34.22 25.83 9.57
N SER A 300 -34.19 24.54 9.92
CA SER A 300 -33.14 23.92 10.73
C SER A 300 -33.23 22.39 10.73
N TRP A 301 -32.10 21.73 10.97
CA TRP A 301 -31.90 20.31 11.34
C TRP A 301 -31.04 20.18 12.60
N GLY A 302 -30.87 21.28 13.34
CA GLY A 302 -30.14 21.32 14.58
C GLY A 302 -30.78 20.39 15.61
N PHE A 303 -29.93 19.84 16.47
CA PHE A 303 -30.36 19.06 17.61
C PHE A 303 -29.42 19.28 18.79
N THR A 304 -29.94 19.07 20.00
CA THR A 304 -29.17 18.95 21.23
C THR A 304 -29.23 17.51 21.72
N PHE A 305 -28.19 17.07 22.41
CA PHE A 305 -28.07 15.72 22.94
C PHE A 305 -27.28 15.76 24.25
N GLU A 306 -27.85 15.16 25.30
CA GLU A 306 -27.20 14.95 26.58
C GLU A 306 -27.52 13.54 27.08
N ALA A 307 -26.49 12.82 27.55
CA ALA A 307 -26.61 11.53 28.19
C ALA A 307 -26.19 11.65 29.66
N THR A 308 -27.00 11.16 30.60
CA THR A 308 -26.69 11.22 32.03
C THR A 308 -26.94 9.91 32.76
N ILE A 309 -26.11 9.58 33.75
CA ILE A 309 -26.30 8.44 34.67
C ILE A 309 -26.29 9.00 36.08
N GLY A 310 -27.36 8.77 36.85
CA GLY A 310 -27.46 9.31 38.21
C GLY A 310 -27.38 10.84 38.31
N GLY A 311 -27.64 11.55 37.19
CA GLY A 311 -27.50 13.01 37.09
C GLY A 311 -26.12 13.50 36.63
N GLU A 312 -25.13 12.63 36.48
CA GLU A 312 -23.80 12.97 35.94
C GLU A 312 -23.75 12.76 34.42
N VAL A 313 -23.08 13.67 33.70
CA VAL A 313 -22.97 13.60 32.23
C VAL A 313 -22.04 12.46 31.81
N VAL A 314 -22.54 11.61 30.91
CA VAL A 314 -21.76 10.56 30.27
C VAL A 314 -20.84 11.19 29.21
N SER A 315 -19.54 10.96 29.33
CA SER A 315 -18.56 11.50 28.38
C SER A 315 -18.80 10.94 26.98
N LEU A 316 -18.76 11.82 25.99
CA LEU A 316 -18.73 11.41 24.58
C LEU A 316 -17.29 11.13 24.13
N GLY A 317 -17.15 10.40 23.03
CA GLY A 317 -15.86 10.17 22.38
C GLY A 317 -16.03 9.94 20.89
N ALA A 318 -14.98 10.25 20.12
CA ALA A 318 -14.99 10.02 18.68
C ALA A 318 -15.22 8.52 18.40
N PRO A 319 -16.07 8.18 17.41
CA PRO A 319 -16.39 6.79 17.11
C PRO A 319 -15.19 6.02 16.54
N HIS A 320 -14.28 6.74 15.90
CA HIS A 320 -13.02 6.25 15.35
C HIS A 320 -11.86 7.15 15.84
N GLN A 321 -10.66 6.60 16.00
CA GLN A 321 -9.51 7.41 16.39
C GLN A 321 -9.07 8.29 15.21
N VAL A 322 -9.21 9.61 15.35
CA VAL A 322 -8.81 10.59 14.33
C VAL A 322 -7.75 11.51 14.92
N HIS A 323 -6.54 11.46 14.39
CA HIS A 323 -5.47 12.37 14.80
C HIS A 323 -5.76 13.80 14.32
N GLY A 324 -5.38 14.79 15.11
CA GLY A 324 -5.70 16.20 14.83
C GLY A 324 -7.16 16.56 15.09
N ASN A 325 -7.93 15.69 15.76
CA ASN A 325 -9.30 15.93 16.18
C ASN A 325 -9.47 15.71 17.68
N ASP A 326 -10.16 16.63 18.34
CA ASP A 326 -10.60 16.57 19.74
C ASP A 326 -12.13 16.49 19.88
N GLU A 327 -12.88 16.69 18.78
CA GLU A 327 -14.33 16.64 18.78
C GLU A 327 -14.87 15.20 18.89
N PRO A 328 -15.95 14.97 19.66
CA PRO A 328 -16.49 13.63 19.87
C PRO A 328 -17.44 13.16 18.75
N TRP A 329 -17.74 14.01 17.77
CA TRP A 329 -18.72 13.73 16.70
C TRP A 329 -18.07 13.66 15.33
N LEU A 330 -18.55 12.73 14.51
CA LEU A 330 -18.39 12.74 13.06
C LEU A 330 -19.73 13.02 12.40
N TYR A 331 -19.72 13.79 11.31
CA TYR A 331 -20.93 14.17 10.57
C TYR A 331 -20.88 13.67 9.13
N LEU A 332 -21.97 13.10 8.64
CA LEU A 332 -22.12 12.58 7.28
C LEU A 332 -23.35 13.23 6.62
N GLY A 333 -23.17 13.76 5.42
CA GLY A 333 -24.26 14.33 4.61
C GLY A 333 -23.84 15.58 3.83
N PRO A 334 -24.82 16.37 3.36
CA PRO A 334 -26.24 16.05 3.32
C PRO A 334 -26.51 14.91 2.33
N LEU A 335 -27.46 14.03 2.66
CA LEU A 335 -27.96 12.99 1.75
C LEU A 335 -29.40 13.31 1.34
N GLU A 336 -29.76 12.95 0.11
CA GLU A 336 -31.15 13.02 -0.35
C GLU A 336 -32.05 12.06 0.44
N ALA A 337 -33.35 12.37 0.52
CA ALA A 337 -34.32 11.55 1.25
C ALA A 337 -34.52 10.15 0.64
N ASN A 338 -34.13 9.96 -0.63
CA ASN A 338 -34.19 8.67 -1.32
C ASN A 338 -33.02 7.73 -0.96
N VAL A 339 -32.00 8.22 -0.25
CA VAL A 339 -30.89 7.41 0.26
C VAL A 339 -31.30 6.79 1.59
N ALA A 340 -31.61 5.50 1.58
CA ALA A 340 -31.90 4.74 2.78
C ALA A 340 -30.68 3.91 3.18
N LEU A 341 -30.07 4.26 4.32
CA LEU A 341 -28.94 3.52 4.89
C LEU A 341 -29.36 2.87 6.21
N THR A 342 -28.98 1.61 6.39
CA THR A 342 -29.08 0.88 7.66
C THR A 342 -28.01 1.38 8.65
N TYR A 343 -28.19 1.06 9.93
CA TYR A 343 -27.21 1.41 10.96
C TYR A 343 -25.82 0.83 10.62
N GLU A 344 -25.77 -0.43 10.22
CA GLU A 344 -24.53 -1.15 9.91
C GLU A 344 -23.82 -0.60 8.68
N GLU A 345 -24.57 -0.07 7.70
CA GLU A 345 -24.00 0.62 6.54
C GLU A 345 -23.37 1.96 6.95
N VAL A 346 -24.05 2.75 7.80
CA VAL A 346 -23.55 4.06 8.22
C VAL A 346 -22.35 3.95 9.16
N VAL A 347 -22.36 3.03 10.14
CA VAL A 347 -21.37 2.95 11.24
C VAL A 347 -20.05 2.32 10.77
N ARG A 348 -19.46 2.88 9.73
CA ARG A 348 -18.24 2.41 9.06
C ARG A 348 -17.43 3.58 8.52
N THR A 349 -16.14 3.34 8.30
CA THR A 349 -15.18 4.33 7.75
C THR A 349 -14.43 3.80 6.53
N ASP A 350 -14.82 2.66 5.98
CA ASP A 350 -14.07 2.00 4.91
C ASP A 350 -14.56 2.31 3.50
N HIS A 351 -15.70 3.00 3.37
CA HIS A 351 -16.28 3.35 2.08
C HIS A 351 -16.93 4.75 2.10
N PRO A 352 -17.02 5.41 0.94
CA PRO A 352 -17.76 6.66 0.77
C PRO A 352 -19.25 6.38 0.57
N PHE A 353 -20.10 7.36 0.88
CA PHE A 353 -21.55 7.23 0.88
C PHE A 353 -22.18 7.96 -0.29
N VAL A 354 -23.16 7.34 -0.95
CA VAL A 354 -23.91 7.95 -2.05
C VAL A 354 -24.76 9.11 -1.53
N VAL A 355 -24.75 10.24 -2.24
CA VAL A 355 -25.54 11.44 -1.90
C VAL A 355 -26.98 11.35 -2.41
N ASP A 356 -27.17 10.78 -3.61
CA ASP A 356 -28.46 10.55 -4.27
C ASP A 356 -28.38 9.22 -5.02
N ILE A 357 -29.37 8.33 -4.87
CA ILE A 357 -29.40 7.03 -5.59
C ILE A 357 -29.42 7.17 -7.12
N HIS A 358 -29.74 8.36 -7.63
CA HIS A 358 -29.74 8.67 -9.07
C HIS A 358 -28.47 9.37 -9.55
N SER A 359 -27.53 9.69 -8.66
CA SER A 359 -26.25 10.32 -9.00
C SER A 359 -25.06 9.44 -8.64
N ASN A 360 -23.90 9.75 -9.21
CA ASN A 360 -22.63 9.15 -8.80
C ASN A 360 -21.93 9.96 -7.70
N ASP A 361 -22.57 11.00 -7.18
CA ASP A 361 -21.98 11.88 -6.18
C ASP A 361 -21.88 11.15 -4.84
N ARG A 362 -20.74 11.32 -4.20
CA ARG A 362 -20.44 10.66 -2.94
C ARG A 362 -19.86 11.63 -1.93
N THR A 363 -20.18 11.39 -0.67
CA THR A 363 -19.68 12.14 0.48
C THR A 363 -19.02 11.20 1.48
N TYR A 364 -18.42 11.78 2.51
CA TYR A 364 -17.70 11.06 3.53
C TYR A 364 -17.71 11.84 4.85
N TRP A 365 -17.22 11.21 5.91
CA TRP A 365 -17.22 11.73 7.27
C TRP A 365 -16.45 13.06 7.39
N ARG A 366 -17.12 14.05 7.98
CA ARG A 366 -16.62 15.38 8.29
C ARG A 366 -16.42 15.57 9.78
N LEU A 367 -15.46 16.42 10.10
CA LEU A 367 -15.31 17.01 11.42
C LEU A 367 -16.06 18.32 11.45
N ASP A 368 -16.46 18.73 12.64
CA ASP A 368 -17.06 20.04 12.84
C ASP A 368 -16.03 21.18 12.80
N ARG A 369 -15.41 21.35 11.64
CA ARG A 369 -14.40 22.36 11.36
C ARG A 369 -14.49 22.82 9.90
N PRO A 370 -14.03 24.04 9.57
CA PRO A 370 -14.05 24.55 8.20
C PRO A 370 -13.37 23.57 7.23
N ASP A 371 -14.10 23.18 6.18
CA ASP A 371 -13.62 22.32 5.09
C ASP A 371 -12.82 21.07 5.53
N THR A 372 -13.18 20.45 6.66
CA THR A 372 -12.39 19.34 7.23
C THR A 372 -13.12 18.00 7.21
N TRP A 373 -12.43 16.99 6.64
CA TRP A 373 -12.84 15.59 6.59
C TRP A 373 -11.91 14.73 7.43
N ILE A 374 -12.36 13.54 7.79
CA ILE A 374 -11.42 12.48 8.20
C ILE A 374 -10.85 11.83 6.93
N ARG A 375 -9.58 11.46 6.96
CA ARG A 375 -8.92 10.79 5.84
C ARG A 375 -7.91 9.76 6.36
N PRO A 376 -7.92 8.51 5.87
CA PRO A 376 -6.93 7.50 6.22
C PRO A 376 -5.62 7.74 5.48
N TYR A 377 -4.52 7.48 6.15
CA TYR A 377 -3.16 7.58 5.62
C TYR A 377 -2.39 6.29 5.87
N TYR A 378 -1.66 5.82 4.86
CA TYR A 378 -0.70 4.75 5.04
C TYR A 378 0.59 5.30 5.67
N GLU A 379 0.76 5.07 6.96
CA GLU A 379 1.92 5.57 7.72
C GLU A 379 2.85 4.47 8.23
N ASN A 380 2.44 3.21 8.06
CA ASN A 380 3.11 2.04 8.61
C ASN A 380 4.56 1.87 8.13
N ALA A 381 4.89 2.32 6.90
CA ALA A 381 6.24 2.27 6.32
C ALA A 381 6.53 3.48 5.40
N MET A 382 6.33 4.70 5.92
CA MET A 382 6.60 5.94 5.16
C MET A 382 8.06 6.04 4.69
N LEU A 383 8.28 6.72 3.56
CA LEU A 383 9.60 6.98 2.97
C LEU A 383 10.43 5.72 2.65
N SER A 384 9.87 4.51 2.82
CA SER A 384 10.59 3.26 2.64
C SER A 384 10.55 2.80 1.18
N ASN A 385 11.70 2.88 0.52
CA ASN A 385 11.98 2.15 -0.74
C ASN A 385 12.62 0.78 -0.49
N LYS A 386 13.18 0.57 0.71
CA LYS A 386 13.69 -0.73 1.13
C LYS A 386 12.49 -1.55 1.57
N TRP A 387 12.21 -2.62 0.84
CA TRP A 387 11.19 -3.62 1.17
C TRP A 387 11.65 -4.47 2.35
N THR A 388 12.19 -3.84 3.39
CA THR A 388 12.85 -4.51 4.51
C THR A 388 11.93 -4.63 5.70
N VAL A 389 11.98 -5.80 6.33
CA VAL A 389 11.33 -6.06 7.61
C VAL A 389 12.24 -5.66 8.76
N GLY A 390 11.70 -4.99 9.79
CA GLY A 390 12.34 -4.91 11.10
C GLY A 390 12.36 -3.56 11.81
N ASN A 391 12.25 -2.44 11.08
CA ASN A 391 12.19 -1.08 11.69
C ASN A 391 10.81 -0.42 11.58
N VAL A 392 9.95 -0.93 10.70
CA VAL A 392 8.60 -0.44 10.36
C VAL A 392 7.73 -1.64 9.99
N THR A 393 6.40 -1.51 10.12
CA THR A 393 5.46 -2.58 9.73
C THR A 393 5.05 -2.40 8.27
N ASN A 394 5.09 -3.47 7.47
CA ASN A 394 4.56 -3.47 6.11
C ASN A 394 3.09 -3.91 6.07
N TYR A 395 2.43 -4.10 7.21
CA TYR A 395 1.04 -4.52 7.28
C TYR A 395 0.10 -3.54 6.55
N ALA A 396 -0.94 -4.07 5.90
CA ALA A 396 -1.92 -3.31 5.11
C ALA A 396 -1.32 -2.49 3.94
N ARG A 397 -0.20 -2.95 3.38
CA ARG A 397 0.38 -2.40 2.15
C ARG A 397 0.11 -3.31 0.96
N TRP A 398 -0.22 -2.69 -0.16
CA TRP A 398 -0.40 -3.35 -1.45
C TRP A 398 0.81 -3.08 -2.35
N ASP A 399 1.63 -4.10 -2.58
CA ASP A 399 2.78 -4.10 -3.49
C ASP A 399 3.16 -5.53 -3.88
N TYR A 400 3.97 -5.70 -4.93
CA TYR A 400 4.28 -7.05 -5.40
C TYR A 400 5.15 -7.88 -4.43
N PRO A 401 6.17 -7.36 -3.71
CA PRO A 401 6.97 -8.20 -2.81
C PRO A 401 6.14 -8.73 -1.64
N LEU A 402 5.15 -7.96 -1.17
CA LEU A 402 4.19 -8.45 -0.19
C LEU A 402 3.22 -9.45 -0.78
N GLY A 403 2.85 -9.36 -2.06
CA GLY A 403 2.04 -10.37 -2.73
C GLY A 403 2.62 -11.78 -2.57
N VAL A 404 3.90 -11.98 -2.92
CA VAL A 404 4.56 -13.28 -2.71
C VAL A 404 4.71 -13.63 -1.24
N THR A 405 4.91 -12.65 -0.36
CA THR A 405 5.06 -12.89 1.09
C THR A 405 3.77 -13.36 1.75
N ILE A 406 2.65 -12.72 1.44
CA ILE A 406 1.33 -13.14 1.89
C ILE A 406 0.99 -14.52 1.32
N TYR A 407 1.34 -14.80 0.05
CA TYR A 407 1.19 -16.14 -0.51
C TYR A 407 1.98 -17.20 0.28
N GLY A 408 3.24 -16.91 0.62
CA GLY A 408 4.07 -17.80 1.44
C GLY A 408 3.52 -18.05 2.84
N LEU A 409 2.97 -17.02 3.49
CA LEU A 409 2.31 -17.15 4.80
C LEU A 409 1.07 -18.04 4.73
N LEU A 410 0.21 -17.86 3.72
CA LEU A 410 -0.99 -18.69 3.52
C LEU A 410 -0.60 -20.17 3.36
N GLN A 411 0.37 -20.47 2.50
CA GLN A 411 0.82 -21.85 2.28
C GLN A 411 1.49 -22.46 3.51
N THR A 412 2.30 -21.67 4.22
CA THR A 412 2.97 -22.10 5.46
C THR A 412 1.95 -22.38 6.56
N GLY A 413 1.00 -21.48 6.78
CA GLY A 413 -0.08 -21.66 7.74
C GLY A 413 -0.88 -22.94 7.50
N ARG A 414 -1.19 -23.25 6.23
CA ARG A 414 -1.87 -24.50 5.83
C ARG A 414 -1.01 -25.74 6.07
N VAL A 415 0.29 -25.73 5.70
CA VAL A 415 1.19 -26.87 5.92
C VAL A 415 1.45 -27.14 7.41
N LEU A 416 1.49 -26.09 8.23
CA LEU A 416 1.71 -26.19 9.67
C LEU A 416 0.41 -26.33 10.49
N ASN A 417 -0.77 -26.24 9.86
CA ASN A 417 -2.07 -26.15 10.53
C ASN A 417 -2.14 -25.01 11.57
N ARG A 418 -1.67 -23.81 11.20
CA ARG A 418 -1.65 -22.60 12.02
C ARG A 418 -2.68 -21.58 11.52
N ALA A 419 -3.90 -21.66 12.04
CA ALA A 419 -5.00 -20.77 11.65
C ALA A 419 -4.74 -19.29 11.96
N ASP A 420 -3.91 -19.00 12.96
CA ASP A 420 -3.50 -17.63 13.27
C ASP A 420 -2.61 -17.01 12.17
N MET A 421 -1.80 -17.83 11.47
CA MET A 421 -0.99 -17.37 10.33
C MET A 421 -1.86 -17.08 9.10
N THR A 422 -2.81 -17.97 8.78
CA THR A 422 -3.73 -17.75 7.66
C THR A 422 -4.68 -16.58 7.95
N ALA A 423 -5.15 -16.43 9.19
CA ALA A 423 -5.96 -15.28 9.61
C ALA A 423 -5.18 -13.96 9.50
N TYR A 424 -3.91 -13.92 9.94
CA TYR A 424 -3.07 -12.73 9.75
C TYR A 424 -2.93 -12.35 8.27
N ALA A 425 -2.65 -13.33 7.41
CA ALA A 425 -2.49 -13.11 5.97
C ALA A 425 -3.80 -12.62 5.33
N LEU A 426 -4.94 -13.22 5.70
CA LEU A 426 -6.27 -12.81 5.24
C LEU A 426 -6.60 -11.38 5.69
N HIS A 427 -6.40 -11.06 6.97
CA HIS A 427 -6.68 -9.72 7.49
C HIS A 427 -5.78 -8.65 6.88
N HIS A 428 -4.52 -8.98 6.54
CA HIS A 428 -3.64 -8.07 5.78
C HIS A 428 -4.25 -7.74 4.41
N VAL A 429 -4.73 -8.75 3.69
CA VAL A 429 -5.39 -8.57 2.38
C VAL A 429 -6.67 -7.75 2.55
N GLN A 430 -7.54 -8.10 3.51
CA GLN A 430 -8.79 -7.39 3.77
C GLN A 430 -8.57 -5.93 4.14
N SER A 431 -7.54 -5.63 4.94
CA SER A 431 -7.19 -4.25 5.27
C SER A 431 -6.92 -3.40 4.01
N CYS A 432 -6.34 -3.98 2.95
CA CYS A 432 -6.18 -3.29 1.67
C CYS A 432 -7.49 -3.24 0.87
N THR A 433 -8.19 -4.36 0.74
CA THR A 433 -9.34 -4.50 -0.16
C THR A 433 -10.60 -3.80 0.33
N ASP A 434 -10.84 -3.77 1.64
CA ASP A 434 -12.04 -3.16 2.23
C ASP A 434 -12.05 -1.65 1.99
N MET A 435 -10.86 -1.04 1.91
CA MET A 435 -10.67 0.37 1.61
C MET A 435 -10.64 0.68 0.09
N PHE A 436 -10.82 -0.31 -0.79
CA PHE A 436 -10.61 -0.12 -2.23
C PHE A 436 -11.53 0.94 -2.84
N GLU A 437 -12.82 0.88 -2.52
CA GLU A 437 -13.82 1.84 -2.99
C GLU A 437 -13.52 3.26 -2.48
N TYR A 438 -13.16 3.38 -1.20
CA TYR A 438 -12.68 4.63 -0.63
C TYR A 438 -11.46 5.15 -1.37
N SER A 439 -10.48 4.30 -1.67
CA SER A 439 -9.22 4.71 -2.28
C SER A 439 -9.42 5.24 -3.71
N LEU A 440 -10.37 4.68 -4.46
CA LEU A 440 -10.78 5.20 -5.78
C LEU A 440 -11.38 6.60 -5.66
N TRP A 441 -12.33 6.76 -4.72
CA TRP A 441 -12.97 8.04 -4.45
C TRP A 441 -11.96 9.07 -3.93
N ASP A 442 -11.08 8.70 -3.01
CA ASP A 442 -10.04 9.55 -2.41
C ASP A 442 -9.12 10.15 -3.47
N ARG A 443 -8.69 9.34 -4.45
CA ARG A 443 -7.93 9.82 -5.62
C ARG A 443 -8.73 10.84 -6.43
N GLU A 444 -9.99 10.55 -6.72
CA GLU A 444 -10.82 11.43 -7.55
C GLU A 444 -11.13 12.75 -6.84
N GLN A 445 -11.34 12.72 -5.52
CA GLN A 445 -11.66 13.90 -4.73
C GLN A 445 -10.44 14.76 -4.40
N TYR A 446 -9.28 14.16 -4.17
CA TYR A 446 -8.11 14.86 -3.63
C TYR A 446 -6.87 14.80 -4.53
N GLY A 447 -7.05 14.33 -5.78
CA GLY A 447 -6.05 14.26 -6.83
C GLY A 447 -5.05 13.09 -6.71
N PHE A 448 -4.77 12.63 -5.49
CA PHE A 448 -3.89 11.48 -5.24
C PHE A 448 -4.36 10.69 -4.01
N PRO A 449 -4.34 9.35 -4.06
CA PRO A 449 -4.82 8.52 -2.96
C PRO A 449 -3.82 8.47 -1.79
N ALA A 450 -4.32 8.57 -0.55
CA ALA A 450 -3.51 8.51 0.67
C ALA A 450 -3.20 7.06 1.13
N ILE A 451 -3.92 6.09 0.59
CA ILE A 451 -3.76 4.64 0.81
C ILE A 451 -3.90 3.91 -0.52
N ASN A 452 -3.45 2.65 -0.62
CA ASN A 452 -3.65 1.80 -1.80
C ASN A 452 -3.18 2.42 -3.14
N GLN A 453 -2.13 3.25 -3.12
CA GLN A 453 -1.64 3.99 -4.29
C GLN A 453 -1.45 3.09 -5.52
N GLN A 454 -0.77 1.95 -5.36
CA GLN A 454 -0.51 1.02 -6.45
C GLN A 454 -1.78 0.32 -6.95
N LEU A 455 -2.65 -0.12 -6.04
CA LEU A 455 -3.91 -0.79 -6.37
C LEU A 455 -4.85 0.11 -7.19
N VAL A 456 -4.96 1.40 -6.84
CA VAL A 456 -5.88 2.30 -7.56
C VAL A 456 -5.24 2.94 -8.79
N MET A 457 -3.91 3.10 -8.80
CA MET A 457 -3.16 3.72 -9.90
C MET A 457 -2.39 2.68 -10.74
N MET A 458 -3.04 1.58 -11.09
CA MET A 458 -2.46 0.53 -11.94
C MET A 458 -2.02 1.08 -13.29
N LYS A 459 -0.71 0.96 -13.57
CA LYS A 459 -0.09 1.29 -14.87
C LYS A 459 0.78 0.15 -15.41
N MET A 460 1.15 -0.81 -14.57
CA MET A 460 2.03 -1.92 -14.92
C MET A 460 1.68 -3.16 -14.08
N LEU A 461 2.15 -4.32 -14.53
CA LEU A 461 1.91 -5.61 -13.89
C LEU A 461 2.33 -5.64 -12.40
N ASP A 462 3.46 -5.02 -12.06
CA ASP A 462 3.97 -4.92 -10.68
C ASP A 462 2.97 -4.26 -9.71
N ASN A 463 2.04 -3.44 -10.21
CA ASN A 463 1.07 -2.75 -9.36
C ASN A 463 -0.06 -3.69 -8.89
N CYS A 464 -0.27 -4.85 -9.52
CA CYS A 464 -1.47 -5.63 -9.31
C CYS A 464 -1.30 -7.15 -9.32
N GLY A 465 -0.45 -7.72 -10.17
CA GLY A 465 -0.52 -9.16 -10.44
C GLY A 465 -0.12 -10.04 -9.26
N SER A 466 1.04 -9.81 -8.66
CA SER A 466 1.48 -10.64 -7.53
C SER A 466 0.53 -10.54 -6.33
N PHE A 467 0.17 -9.32 -5.91
CA PHE A 467 -0.72 -9.14 -4.76
C PHE A 467 -2.15 -9.55 -5.09
N GLY A 468 -2.64 -9.30 -6.31
CA GLY A 468 -3.93 -9.82 -6.78
C GLY A 468 -3.97 -11.34 -6.78
N SER A 469 -2.87 -12.01 -7.14
CA SER A 469 -2.74 -13.46 -7.07
C SER A 469 -2.86 -13.95 -5.62
N ALA A 470 -2.16 -13.31 -4.68
CA ALA A 470 -2.25 -13.62 -3.26
C ALA A 470 -3.64 -13.33 -2.68
N MET A 471 -4.30 -12.26 -3.11
CA MET A 471 -5.69 -11.94 -2.74
C MET A 471 -6.64 -13.07 -3.17
N LEU A 472 -6.52 -13.55 -4.41
CA LEU A 472 -7.31 -14.70 -4.88
C LEU A 472 -6.93 -16.02 -4.19
N GLU A 473 -5.70 -16.14 -3.68
CA GLU A 473 -5.32 -17.26 -2.82
C GLU A 473 -5.99 -17.16 -1.43
N ALA A 474 -6.05 -15.96 -0.85
CA ALA A 474 -6.72 -15.68 0.42
C ALA A 474 -8.25 -15.82 0.32
N TYR A 475 -8.84 -15.57 -0.85
CA TYR A 475 -10.27 -15.81 -1.13
C TYR A 475 -10.73 -17.22 -0.75
N GLN A 476 -9.84 -18.21 -0.81
CA GLN A 476 -10.17 -19.59 -0.42
C GLN A 476 -10.42 -19.76 1.09
N GLU A 477 -10.00 -18.82 1.94
CA GLU A 477 -10.18 -18.90 3.39
C GLU A 477 -11.61 -18.54 3.82
N ASN A 478 -12.23 -17.54 3.19
CA ASN A 478 -13.55 -17.03 3.61
C ASN A 478 -14.53 -16.69 2.47
N GLN A 479 -14.11 -16.78 1.20
CA GLN A 479 -14.90 -16.45 0.01
C GLN A 479 -15.53 -15.05 0.03
N ASP A 480 -14.80 -14.07 0.60
CA ASP A 480 -15.24 -12.68 0.66
C ASP A 480 -15.48 -12.10 -0.74
N GLN A 481 -16.73 -11.75 -1.02
CA GLN A 481 -17.15 -11.20 -2.31
C GLN A 481 -16.58 -9.80 -2.57
N GLY A 482 -16.10 -9.10 -1.53
CA GLY A 482 -15.40 -7.82 -1.66
C GLY A 482 -14.16 -7.90 -2.55
N PHE A 483 -13.57 -9.08 -2.73
CA PHE A 483 -12.39 -9.26 -3.60
C PHE A 483 -12.72 -9.26 -5.09
N MET A 484 -13.96 -9.59 -5.47
CA MET A 484 -14.31 -9.81 -6.88
C MET A 484 -14.28 -8.55 -7.75
N PRO A 485 -14.78 -7.38 -7.31
CA PRO A 485 -14.62 -6.13 -8.07
C PRO A 485 -13.15 -5.80 -8.37
N ILE A 486 -12.25 -6.07 -7.42
CA ILE A 486 -10.81 -5.88 -7.59
C ILE A 486 -10.26 -6.90 -8.59
N ALA A 487 -10.61 -8.18 -8.44
CA ALA A 487 -10.19 -9.24 -9.35
C ALA A 487 -10.61 -8.97 -10.80
N HIS A 488 -11.85 -8.57 -11.04
CA HIS A 488 -12.33 -8.20 -12.38
C HIS A 488 -11.57 -7.01 -12.95
N ARG A 489 -11.27 -6.01 -12.14
CA ARG A 489 -10.48 -4.84 -12.57
C ARG A 489 -9.05 -5.21 -12.96
N ILE A 490 -8.40 -6.09 -12.18
CA ILE A 490 -7.04 -6.57 -12.49
C ILE A 490 -7.06 -7.44 -13.76
N ALA A 491 -8.04 -8.33 -13.90
CA ALA A 491 -8.19 -9.15 -15.09
C ALA A 491 -8.43 -8.31 -16.35
N ASP A 492 -9.32 -7.32 -16.29
CA ASP A 492 -9.55 -6.38 -17.41
C ASP A 492 -8.28 -5.61 -17.78
N PHE A 493 -7.52 -5.17 -16.78
CA PHE A 493 -6.24 -4.51 -17.02
C PHE A 493 -5.26 -5.43 -17.76
N ILE A 494 -4.99 -6.63 -17.24
CA ILE A 494 -4.00 -7.56 -17.81
C ILE A 494 -4.43 -8.08 -19.19
N LEU A 495 -5.71 -8.45 -19.36
CA LEU A 495 -6.18 -9.08 -20.59
C LEU A 495 -6.37 -8.06 -21.71
N HIS A 496 -6.97 -6.90 -21.42
CA HIS A 496 -7.50 -6.02 -22.45
C HIS A 496 -6.81 -4.65 -22.56
N ARG A 497 -6.10 -4.19 -21.52
CA ARG A 497 -5.55 -2.81 -21.48
C ARG A 497 -4.02 -2.75 -21.46
N LEU A 498 -3.37 -3.74 -20.86
CA LEU A 498 -1.93 -3.80 -20.75
C LEU A 498 -1.30 -3.78 -22.13
N GLU A 499 -0.17 -3.09 -22.24
CA GLU A 499 0.52 -2.87 -23.50
C GLU A 499 1.10 -4.16 -24.07
N ARG A 500 0.98 -4.30 -25.40
CA ARG A 500 1.38 -5.50 -26.14
C ARG A 500 2.23 -5.16 -27.36
N LYS A 501 3.17 -6.03 -27.69
CA LYS A 501 3.81 -6.08 -29.00
C LYS A 501 2.82 -6.58 -30.07
N GLU A 502 3.19 -6.47 -31.33
CA GLU A 502 2.36 -6.89 -32.47
C GLU A 502 2.00 -8.38 -32.42
N ASP A 503 2.88 -9.22 -31.88
CA ASP A 503 2.62 -10.66 -31.66
C ASP A 503 1.82 -10.96 -30.38
N GLY A 504 1.41 -9.91 -29.65
CA GLY A 504 0.61 -10.00 -28.43
C GLY A 504 1.42 -10.14 -27.15
N ALA A 505 2.76 -10.13 -27.21
CA ALA A 505 3.59 -10.29 -26.02
C ALA A 505 3.49 -9.05 -25.11
N PHE A 506 3.36 -9.25 -23.80
CA PHE A 506 3.36 -8.15 -22.84
C PHE A 506 4.69 -7.39 -22.86
N TYR A 507 4.62 -6.07 -22.76
CA TYR A 507 5.79 -5.21 -22.62
C TYR A 507 5.42 -3.91 -21.89
N ARG A 508 6.43 -3.12 -21.55
CA ARG A 508 6.30 -1.87 -20.80
C ARG A 508 6.51 -0.69 -21.74
N ILE A 509 5.50 0.16 -21.98
CA ILE A 509 5.71 1.44 -22.68
C ILE A 509 6.46 2.39 -21.75
N CYS A 510 5.94 2.68 -20.55
CA CYS A 510 6.61 3.43 -19.48
C CYS A 510 7.43 4.64 -19.97
N GLN A 511 6.82 5.52 -20.78
CA GLN A 511 7.50 6.66 -21.39
C GLN A 511 8.22 7.51 -20.33
N ASP A 512 9.45 7.92 -20.60
CA ASP A 512 10.33 8.70 -19.72
C ASP A 512 10.77 7.99 -18.41
N GLU A 513 10.43 6.70 -18.24
CA GLU A 513 10.92 5.88 -17.13
C GLU A 513 12.09 4.99 -17.58
N TYR A 514 12.89 4.50 -16.63
CA TYR A 514 14.03 3.63 -16.98
C TYR A 514 13.59 2.35 -17.68
N SER A 515 12.39 1.82 -17.38
CA SER A 515 11.80 0.63 -18.00
C SER A 515 11.12 0.89 -19.35
N GLU A 516 11.29 2.07 -19.94
CA GLU A 516 10.67 2.43 -21.22
C GLU A 516 10.99 1.41 -22.33
N ASN A 517 9.94 0.93 -23.00
CA ASN A 517 9.97 0.03 -24.16
C ASN A 517 10.79 -1.26 -23.91
N THR A 518 10.47 -1.97 -22.83
CA THR A 518 11.17 -3.20 -22.41
C THR A 518 10.21 -4.35 -22.06
N MET A 519 10.70 -5.59 -22.12
CA MET A 519 10.04 -6.81 -21.61
C MET A 519 10.95 -7.47 -20.58
N TRP A 520 10.40 -7.86 -19.43
CA TRP A 520 11.16 -8.38 -18.29
C TRP A 520 10.71 -9.79 -17.95
N ALA A 521 11.63 -10.72 -17.70
CA ALA A 521 11.30 -12.09 -17.29
C ALA A 521 10.32 -12.13 -16.09
N ASP A 522 10.45 -11.16 -15.18
CA ASP A 522 9.61 -10.93 -14.00
C ASP A 522 8.12 -10.77 -14.34
N ASP A 523 7.78 -10.19 -15.50
CA ASP A 523 6.40 -9.95 -15.94
C ASP A 523 5.58 -11.25 -16.05
N LEU A 524 6.24 -12.41 -16.22
CA LEU A 524 5.57 -13.71 -16.17
C LEU A 524 5.00 -13.99 -14.77
N TYR A 525 5.71 -13.65 -13.70
CA TYR A 525 5.20 -13.77 -12.33
C TYR A 525 4.18 -12.68 -12.00
N MET A 526 4.41 -11.47 -12.50
CA MET A 526 3.49 -10.35 -12.28
C MET A 526 2.19 -10.47 -13.10
N SER A 527 1.97 -11.56 -13.83
CA SER A 527 0.74 -11.76 -14.63
C SER A 527 0.16 -13.16 -14.47
N THR A 528 0.92 -14.19 -14.81
CA THR A 528 0.38 -15.54 -15.04
C THR A 528 -0.20 -16.23 -13.79
N PRO A 529 0.38 -16.12 -12.57
CA PRO A 529 -0.22 -16.73 -11.38
C PRO A 529 -1.55 -16.07 -10.97
N PHE A 530 -1.74 -14.77 -11.26
CA PHE A 530 -3.02 -14.12 -11.07
C PHE A 530 -4.05 -14.67 -12.05
N LEU A 531 -3.70 -14.72 -13.34
CA LEU A 531 -4.59 -15.22 -14.40
C LEU A 531 -5.04 -16.66 -14.13
N CYS A 532 -4.13 -17.54 -13.68
CA CYS A 532 -4.47 -18.92 -13.31
C CYS A 532 -5.48 -18.99 -12.15
N ARG A 533 -5.29 -18.21 -11.09
CA ARG A 533 -6.23 -18.19 -9.95
C ARG A 533 -7.56 -17.57 -10.33
N TYR A 534 -7.54 -16.51 -11.13
CA TYR A 534 -8.74 -15.87 -11.65
C TYR A 534 -9.56 -16.83 -12.51
N ALA A 535 -8.91 -17.55 -13.43
CA ALA A 535 -9.54 -18.60 -14.23
C ALA A 535 -10.15 -19.71 -13.36
N ARG A 536 -9.43 -20.18 -12.34
CA ARG A 536 -9.91 -21.21 -11.41
C ARG A 536 -11.18 -20.79 -10.67
N ILE A 537 -11.27 -19.53 -10.25
CA ILE A 537 -12.40 -19.00 -9.46
C ILE A 537 -13.59 -18.66 -10.35
N THR A 538 -13.35 -18.08 -11.53
CA THR A 538 -14.41 -17.52 -12.39
C THR A 538 -14.83 -18.42 -13.55
N GLY A 539 -14.02 -19.44 -13.87
CA GLY A 539 -14.18 -20.27 -15.08
C GLY A 539 -13.74 -19.58 -16.37
N ASN A 540 -13.06 -18.42 -16.30
CA ASN A 540 -12.59 -17.69 -17.47
C ASN A 540 -11.41 -18.43 -18.14
N SER A 541 -11.66 -19.09 -19.28
CA SER A 541 -10.64 -19.82 -20.03
C SER A 541 -9.64 -18.91 -20.74
N GLU A 542 -10.07 -17.73 -21.21
CA GLU A 542 -9.20 -16.74 -21.87
C GLU A 542 -8.02 -16.36 -20.98
N ALA A 543 -8.24 -16.19 -19.67
CA ALA A 543 -7.17 -15.90 -18.73
C ALA A 543 -6.10 -17.00 -18.70
N LEU A 544 -6.52 -18.27 -18.78
CA LEU A 544 -5.60 -19.40 -18.75
C LEU A 544 -4.86 -19.58 -20.09
N ASP A 545 -5.57 -19.40 -21.21
CA ASP A 545 -4.99 -19.43 -22.55
C ASP A 545 -3.93 -18.32 -22.71
N GLU A 546 -4.23 -17.13 -22.20
CA GLU A 546 -3.33 -15.98 -22.21
C GLU A 546 -2.08 -16.23 -21.35
N ALA A 547 -2.26 -16.81 -20.15
CA ALA A 547 -1.13 -17.19 -19.29
C ALA A 547 -0.17 -18.17 -20.00
N ALA A 548 -0.70 -19.19 -20.67
CA ALA A 548 0.10 -20.14 -21.43
C ALA A 548 0.80 -19.51 -22.65
N LYS A 549 0.08 -18.65 -23.38
CA LYS A 549 0.60 -17.94 -24.55
C LYS A 549 1.80 -17.05 -24.20
N GLN A 550 1.74 -16.31 -23.09
CA GLN A 550 2.82 -15.40 -22.70
C GLN A 550 4.14 -16.12 -22.44
N PHE A 551 4.13 -17.34 -21.88
CA PHE A 551 5.36 -18.13 -21.73
C PHE A 551 6.06 -18.43 -23.06
N LEU A 552 5.29 -18.82 -24.08
CA LEU A 552 5.84 -19.14 -25.40
C LEU A 552 6.36 -17.88 -26.11
N LEU A 553 5.68 -16.74 -25.92
CA LEU A 553 6.14 -15.46 -26.45
C LEU A 553 7.41 -14.96 -25.74
N PHE A 554 7.47 -15.04 -24.42
CA PHE A 554 8.65 -14.62 -23.66
C PHE A 554 9.86 -15.50 -23.97
N ARG A 555 9.64 -16.81 -24.19
CA ARG A 555 10.69 -17.72 -24.69
C ARG A 555 11.31 -17.19 -25.99
N LYS A 556 10.51 -16.71 -26.94
CA LYS A 556 11.01 -16.17 -28.23
C LYS A 556 11.95 -14.97 -28.05
N TYR A 557 11.73 -14.13 -27.05
CA TYR A 557 12.52 -12.92 -26.83
C TYR A 557 13.71 -13.10 -25.88
N LEU A 558 13.53 -13.88 -24.81
CA LEU A 558 14.44 -13.89 -23.67
C LEU A 558 15.25 -15.18 -23.54
N TYR A 559 14.85 -16.28 -24.16
CA TYR A 559 15.51 -17.57 -23.98
C TYR A 559 16.92 -17.58 -24.60
N MET A 560 17.88 -18.10 -23.84
CA MET A 560 19.27 -18.28 -24.22
C MET A 560 19.47 -19.78 -24.51
N PRO A 561 19.46 -20.20 -25.79
CA PRO A 561 19.38 -21.63 -26.14
C PRO A 561 20.65 -22.42 -25.81
N GLU A 562 21.83 -21.78 -25.81
CA GLU A 562 23.10 -22.43 -25.49
C GLU A 562 23.17 -22.82 -24.01
N GLU A 563 22.78 -21.92 -23.10
CA GLU A 563 22.79 -22.15 -21.66
C GLU A 563 21.47 -22.75 -21.13
N ARG A 564 20.39 -22.72 -21.92
CA ARG A 564 19.03 -23.15 -21.56
C ARG A 564 18.47 -22.40 -20.34
N ILE A 565 18.69 -21.09 -20.30
CA ILE A 565 18.20 -20.17 -19.27
C ILE A 565 17.64 -18.90 -19.94
N MET A 566 17.21 -17.92 -19.16
CA MET A 566 16.61 -16.67 -19.65
C MET A 566 17.54 -15.47 -19.45
N SER A 567 17.61 -14.60 -20.45
CA SER A 567 18.03 -13.22 -20.27
C SER A 567 17.00 -12.48 -19.40
N HIS A 568 17.46 -11.54 -18.56
CA HIS A 568 16.58 -10.77 -17.68
C HIS A 568 15.59 -9.89 -18.47
N VAL A 569 16.12 -9.06 -19.37
CA VAL A 569 15.32 -8.06 -20.10
C VAL A 569 15.59 -8.14 -21.60
N PHE A 570 14.54 -7.89 -22.39
CA PHE A 570 14.61 -7.53 -23.80
C PHE A 570 14.32 -6.03 -23.94
N ASP A 571 15.27 -5.29 -24.51
CA ASP A 571 15.14 -3.86 -24.72
C ASP A 571 14.79 -3.59 -26.19
N PHE A 572 13.55 -3.18 -26.44
CA PHE A 572 13.07 -2.94 -27.80
C PHE A 572 13.62 -1.65 -28.41
N LYS A 573 14.23 -0.77 -27.61
CA LYS A 573 14.95 0.41 -28.14
C LYS A 573 16.18 -0.04 -28.94
N TYR A 574 16.85 -1.10 -28.47
CA TYR A 574 18.03 -1.68 -29.13
C TYR A 574 17.70 -2.95 -29.93
N GLY A 575 16.48 -3.47 -29.81
CA GLY A 575 16.03 -4.65 -30.53
C GLY A 575 16.74 -5.94 -30.12
N MET A 576 17.22 -6.02 -28.86
CA MET A 576 18.02 -7.16 -28.39
C MET A 576 17.81 -7.46 -26.90
N PRO A 577 18.04 -8.72 -26.47
CA PRO A 577 18.13 -9.06 -25.07
C PRO A 577 19.39 -8.45 -24.44
N THR A 578 19.31 -8.15 -23.14
CA THR A 578 20.47 -7.76 -22.34
C THR A 578 21.54 -8.84 -22.27
N GLY A 579 21.15 -10.11 -22.44
CA GLY A 579 22.06 -11.27 -22.38
C GLY A 579 22.54 -11.59 -20.96
N ILE A 580 21.97 -10.95 -19.93
CA ILE A 580 22.35 -11.15 -18.54
C ILE A 580 21.34 -12.09 -17.87
N PRO A 581 21.73 -13.33 -17.49
CA PRO A 581 20.85 -14.27 -16.82
C PRO A 581 20.78 -13.99 -15.33
N TRP A 582 20.06 -12.93 -14.96
CA TRP A 582 19.84 -12.57 -13.57
C TRP A 582 19.04 -13.66 -12.84
N GLY A 583 19.53 -14.08 -11.67
CA GLY A 583 19.00 -15.22 -10.93
C GLY A 583 17.52 -15.10 -10.59
N ARG A 584 17.08 -13.99 -9.98
CA ARG A 584 15.68 -13.85 -9.57
C ARG A 584 14.71 -13.74 -10.75
N GLY A 585 15.07 -13.05 -11.84
CA GLY A 585 14.24 -13.03 -13.06
C GLY A 585 14.01 -14.42 -13.65
N ASN A 586 15.06 -15.27 -13.65
CA ASN A 586 14.97 -16.68 -14.03
C ASN A 586 14.12 -17.50 -13.03
N GLY A 587 14.30 -17.24 -11.74
CA GLY A 587 13.46 -17.79 -10.69
C GLY A 587 11.98 -17.50 -10.93
N TRP A 588 11.60 -16.26 -11.26
CA TRP A 588 10.21 -15.87 -11.53
C TRP A 588 9.64 -16.57 -12.75
N THR A 589 10.45 -16.76 -13.78
CA THR A 589 10.07 -17.55 -14.96
C THR A 589 9.71 -18.98 -14.53
N LEU A 590 10.62 -19.67 -13.84
CA LEU A 590 10.45 -21.08 -13.52
C LEU A 590 9.33 -21.31 -12.49
N PHE A 591 9.29 -20.47 -11.46
CA PHE A 591 8.25 -20.49 -10.43
C PHE A 591 6.86 -20.37 -11.08
N SER A 592 6.67 -19.35 -11.92
CA SER A 592 5.39 -19.08 -12.57
C SER A 592 5.01 -20.15 -13.57
N LEU A 593 5.98 -20.79 -14.22
CA LEU A 593 5.71 -21.89 -15.14
C LEU A 593 5.09 -23.08 -14.39
N THR A 594 5.50 -23.33 -13.14
CA THR A 594 4.85 -24.38 -12.33
C THR A 594 3.41 -24.04 -11.94
N GLU A 595 3.12 -22.76 -11.70
CA GLU A 595 1.76 -22.28 -11.42
C GLU A 595 0.84 -22.47 -12.64
N VAL A 596 1.34 -22.12 -13.84
CA VAL A 596 0.61 -22.32 -15.10
C VAL A 596 0.40 -23.80 -15.39
N LEU A 597 1.44 -24.64 -15.27
CA LEU A 597 1.34 -26.07 -15.55
C LEU A 597 0.39 -26.82 -14.62
N GLU A 598 0.28 -26.41 -13.35
CA GLU A 598 -0.73 -26.95 -12.43
C GLU A 598 -2.15 -26.54 -12.84
N ALA A 599 -2.35 -25.30 -13.28
CA ALA A 599 -3.66 -24.78 -13.63
C ALA A 599 -4.17 -25.27 -15.00
N LEU A 600 -3.28 -25.60 -15.94
CA LEU A 600 -3.65 -26.01 -17.29
C LEU A 600 -4.33 -27.39 -17.33
N PRO A 601 -5.47 -27.52 -18.04
CA PRO A 601 -6.05 -28.82 -18.37
C PRO A 601 -5.03 -29.71 -19.07
N LEU A 602 -5.08 -31.02 -18.80
CA LEU A 602 -4.22 -32.01 -19.46
C LEU A 602 -4.34 -31.98 -21.00
N THR A 603 -5.50 -31.56 -21.52
CA THR A 603 -5.82 -31.47 -22.94
C THR A 603 -5.46 -30.13 -23.59
N HIS A 604 -4.93 -29.17 -22.83
CA HIS A 604 -4.62 -27.84 -23.37
C HIS A 604 -3.45 -27.91 -24.38
N GLU A 605 -3.62 -27.28 -25.55
CA GLU A 605 -2.69 -27.43 -26.69
C GLU A 605 -1.26 -26.99 -26.38
N ALA A 606 -1.09 -25.91 -25.61
CA ALA A 606 0.24 -25.41 -25.23
C ALA A 606 0.95 -26.28 -24.17
N ARG A 607 0.24 -27.18 -23.47
CA ARG A 607 0.78 -27.88 -22.29
C ARG A 607 2.03 -28.71 -22.60
N PRO A 608 2.11 -29.51 -23.69
CA PRO A 608 3.33 -30.26 -24.01
C PRO A 608 4.54 -29.34 -24.23
N ALA A 609 4.38 -28.27 -25.02
CA ALA A 609 5.47 -27.32 -25.28
C ALA A 609 5.96 -26.61 -24.01
N LEU A 610 5.06 -26.36 -23.05
CA LEU A 610 5.40 -25.78 -21.75
C LEU A 610 6.11 -26.77 -20.83
N ILE A 611 5.77 -28.06 -20.86
CA ILE A 611 6.50 -29.11 -20.13
C ILE A 611 7.90 -29.29 -20.71
N ASP A 612 8.05 -29.28 -22.03
CA ASP A 612 9.36 -29.35 -22.68
C ASP A 612 10.21 -28.14 -22.29
N PHE A 613 9.63 -26.94 -22.35
CA PHE A 613 10.32 -25.72 -21.92
C PHE A 613 10.71 -25.75 -20.44
N PHE A 614 9.83 -26.25 -19.56
CA PHE A 614 10.13 -26.43 -18.15
C PHE A 614 11.32 -27.37 -17.93
N ASN A 615 11.39 -28.49 -18.66
CA ASN A 615 12.53 -29.42 -18.57
C ASN A 615 13.82 -28.81 -19.12
N GLU A 616 13.77 -28.05 -20.22
CA GLU A 616 14.93 -27.33 -20.74
C GLU A 616 15.52 -26.37 -19.71
N LEU A 617 14.67 -25.51 -19.13
CA LEU A 617 15.07 -24.57 -18.08
C LEU A 617 15.60 -25.30 -16.84
N CYS A 618 14.91 -26.33 -16.36
CA CYS A 618 15.36 -27.10 -15.20
C CYS A 618 16.76 -27.70 -15.43
N ASN A 619 17.03 -28.21 -16.63
CA ASN A 619 18.34 -28.75 -16.99
C ASN A 619 19.44 -27.68 -16.99
N GLY A 620 19.18 -26.50 -17.58
CA GLY A 620 20.12 -25.38 -17.56
C GLY A 620 20.43 -24.91 -16.14
N TYR A 621 19.41 -24.74 -15.30
CA TYR A 621 19.61 -24.35 -13.90
C TYR A 621 20.37 -25.41 -13.11
N ALA A 622 20.04 -26.70 -13.25
CA ALA A 622 20.72 -27.75 -12.50
C ALA A 622 22.23 -27.89 -12.84
N GLU A 623 22.68 -27.41 -14.01
CA GLU A 623 24.11 -27.36 -14.37
C GLU A 623 24.86 -26.21 -13.69
N LEU A 624 24.13 -25.19 -13.23
CA LEU A 624 24.69 -23.97 -12.64
C LEU A 624 24.59 -23.96 -11.10
N GLN A 625 24.16 -25.06 -10.48
CA GLN A 625 24.07 -25.15 -9.02
C GLN A 625 25.48 -25.18 -8.40
N ALA A 626 25.76 -24.24 -7.49
CA ALA A 626 27.05 -24.16 -6.81
C ALA A 626 27.27 -25.34 -5.84
N GLU A 627 28.52 -25.50 -5.39
CA GLU A 627 28.87 -26.54 -4.41
C GLU A 627 28.08 -26.38 -3.10
N SER A 628 27.83 -25.14 -2.67
CA SER A 628 27.03 -24.80 -1.49
C SER A 628 25.57 -25.24 -1.57
N GLY A 629 25.06 -25.51 -2.78
CA GLY A 629 23.65 -25.76 -3.07
C GLY A 629 22.88 -24.56 -3.59
N LEU A 630 23.43 -23.35 -3.47
CA LEU A 630 22.83 -22.11 -3.95
C LEU A 630 23.14 -21.86 -5.44
N TRP A 631 22.49 -20.86 -6.02
CA TRP A 631 22.79 -20.30 -7.34
C TRP A 631 23.36 -18.89 -7.23
N HIS A 632 24.13 -18.51 -8.24
CA HIS A 632 24.73 -17.18 -8.32
C HIS A 632 23.72 -16.12 -8.80
N GLN A 633 23.90 -14.88 -8.32
CA GLN A 633 23.11 -13.70 -8.71
C GLN A 633 23.08 -13.49 -10.23
N VAL A 634 24.20 -13.75 -10.90
CA VAL A 634 24.26 -13.90 -12.36
C VAL A 634 24.58 -15.37 -12.60
N LEU A 635 23.63 -16.12 -13.15
CA LEU A 635 23.62 -17.58 -13.06
C LEU A 635 24.84 -18.25 -13.69
N ASN A 636 25.35 -17.70 -14.79
CA ASN A 636 26.48 -18.21 -15.54
C ASN A 636 27.83 -17.56 -15.15
N ASP A 637 27.86 -16.82 -14.04
CA ASP A 637 29.06 -16.13 -13.56
C ASP A 637 29.37 -16.55 -12.11
N PRO A 638 30.36 -17.44 -11.89
CA PRO A 638 30.70 -17.93 -10.54
C PRO A 638 31.34 -16.86 -9.64
N ASP A 639 31.76 -15.71 -10.18
CA ASP A 639 32.27 -14.58 -9.39
C ASP A 639 31.13 -13.73 -8.80
N ALA A 640 29.89 -13.90 -9.28
CA ALA A 640 28.73 -13.28 -8.67
C ALA A 640 28.43 -13.93 -7.31
N TYR A 641 27.89 -13.16 -6.35
CA TYR A 641 27.53 -13.72 -5.05
C TYR A 641 26.37 -14.73 -5.18
N GLU A 642 26.28 -15.69 -4.25
CA GLU A 642 25.26 -16.73 -4.25
C GLU A 642 23.94 -16.18 -3.69
N GLU A 643 22.89 -16.06 -4.50
CA GLU A 643 21.67 -15.34 -4.14
C GLU A 643 20.56 -16.29 -3.64
N ALA A 644 19.94 -15.91 -2.53
CA ALA A 644 19.06 -16.79 -1.79
C ALA A 644 17.66 -16.87 -2.42
N SER A 645 17.11 -15.74 -2.92
CA SER A 645 15.75 -15.74 -3.44
C SER A 645 15.60 -16.61 -4.69
N CYS A 646 16.50 -16.52 -5.68
CA CYS A 646 16.47 -17.37 -6.87
C CYS A 646 16.66 -18.85 -6.52
N THR A 647 17.57 -19.15 -5.60
CA THR A 647 17.80 -20.52 -5.09
C THR A 647 16.50 -21.11 -4.52
N ALA A 648 15.77 -20.35 -3.72
CA ALA A 648 14.50 -20.78 -3.14
C ALA A 648 13.44 -21.03 -4.22
N MET A 649 13.40 -20.22 -5.27
CA MET A 649 12.47 -20.41 -6.39
C MET A 649 12.78 -21.67 -7.22
N PHE A 650 14.06 -21.97 -7.43
CA PHE A 650 14.46 -23.21 -8.11
C PHE A 650 14.13 -24.42 -7.25
N ALA A 651 14.39 -24.38 -5.94
CA ALA A 651 14.00 -25.45 -5.00
C ALA A 651 12.48 -25.69 -5.02
N TYR A 652 11.70 -24.61 -4.98
CA TYR A 652 10.24 -24.64 -5.09
C TYR A 652 9.79 -25.31 -6.39
N ALA A 653 10.31 -24.85 -7.53
CA ALA A 653 9.88 -25.33 -8.84
C ALA A 653 10.29 -26.79 -9.09
N PHE A 654 11.50 -27.19 -8.69
CA PHE A 654 11.94 -28.59 -8.78
C PHE A 654 11.06 -29.51 -7.92
N ALA A 655 10.77 -29.11 -6.68
CA ALA A 655 9.91 -29.89 -5.79
C ALA A 655 8.51 -30.10 -6.38
N ARG A 656 7.93 -29.06 -7.00
CA ARG A 656 6.65 -29.16 -7.71
C ARG A 656 6.74 -30.04 -8.95
N GLY A 657 7.74 -29.82 -9.80
CA GLY A 657 7.95 -30.62 -11.01
C GLY A 657 8.07 -32.12 -10.71
N LEU A 658 8.67 -32.49 -9.58
CA LEU A 658 8.73 -33.87 -9.09
C LEU A 658 7.35 -34.38 -8.66
N ARG A 659 6.67 -33.65 -7.77
CA ARG A 659 5.35 -34.04 -7.23
C ARG A 659 4.28 -34.18 -8.31
N PHE A 660 4.33 -33.35 -9.34
CA PHE A 660 3.37 -33.37 -10.45
C PHE A 660 3.82 -34.23 -11.64
N GLY A 661 5.02 -34.84 -11.58
CA GLY A 661 5.51 -35.77 -12.60
C GLY A 661 5.88 -35.12 -13.94
N TRP A 662 6.36 -33.88 -13.93
CA TRP A 662 6.74 -33.16 -15.16
C TRP A 662 8.20 -33.37 -15.56
N LEU A 663 9.06 -33.82 -14.65
CA LEU A 663 10.50 -33.89 -14.87
C LEU A 663 10.94 -35.25 -15.44
N HIS A 664 11.73 -35.21 -16.51
CA HIS A 664 12.24 -36.42 -17.18
C HIS A 664 13.33 -37.16 -16.39
N GLU A 665 14.12 -36.45 -15.57
CA GLU A 665 15.22 -37.01 -14.77
C GLU A 665 15.00 -36.84 -13.25
N PRO A 666 13.96 -37.47 -12.66
CA PRO A 666 13.50 -37.14 -11.30
C PRO A 666 14.59 -37.29 -10.24
N LYS A 667 15.49 -38.29 -10.33
CA LYS A 667 16.56 -38.50 -9.34
C LYS A 667 17.53 -37.32 -9.25
N ARG A 668 17.89 -36.73 -10.38
CA ARG A 668 18.77 -35.54 -10.45
C ARG A 668 18.12 -34.35 -9.74
N PHE A 669 16.85 -34.12 -10.02
CA PHE A 669 16.13 -32.97 -9.45
C PHE A 669 15.74 -33.16 -7.98
N ILE A 670 15.56 -34.39 -7.50
CA ILE A 670 15.45 -34.66 -6.06
C ILE A 670 16.71 -34.17 -5.33
N GLN A 671 17.89 -34.54 -5.84
CA GLN A 671 19.16 -34.12 -5.26
C GLN A 671 19.34 -32.60 -5.33
N ALA A 672 19.06 -31.99 -6.48
CA ALA A 672 19.19 -30.54 -6.66
C ALA A 672 18.28 -29.75 -5.71
N ALA A 673 17.00 -30.14 -5.58
CA ALA A 673 16.03 -29.46 -4.71
C ALA A 673 16.41 -29.58 -3.22
N LEU A 674 16.80 -30.78 -2.78
CA LEU A 674 17.19 -31.00 -1.39
C LEU A 674 18.51 -30.30 -1.04
N LYS A 675 19.48 -30.28 -1.97
CA LYS A 675 20.75 -29.55 -1.81
C LYS A 675 20.53 -28.04 -1.74
N ALA A 676 19.60 -27.51 -2.53
CA ALA A 676 19.21 -26.11 -2.49
C ALA A 676 18.65 -25.72 -1.12
N TRP A 677 17.70 -26.51 -0.61
CA TRP A 677 17.10 -26.26 0.70
C TRP A 677 18.09 -26.40 1.85
N ASP A 678 18.95 -27.42 1.82
CA ASP A 678 20.05 -27.59 2.78
C ASP A 678 20.94 -26.34 2.82
N GLY A 679 21.44 -25.89 1.66
CA GLY A 679 22.24 -24.68 1.54
C GLY A 679 21.53 -23.43 2.08
N LEU A 680 20.23 -23.25 1.77
CA LEU A 680 19.44 -22.13 2.27
C LEU A 680 19.34 -22.12 3.80
N THR A 681 19.03 -23.25 4.41
CA THR A 681 18.91 -23.36 5.88
C THR A 681 20.25 -23.23 6.61
N ARG A 682 21.37 -23.48 5.92
CA ARG A 682 22.72 -23.37 6.46
C ARG A 682 23.34 -21.97 6.30
N ILE A 683 23.07 -21.31 5.16
CA ILE A 683 23.82 -20.11 4.74
C ILE A 683 22.92 -18.85 4.67
N ALA A 684 21.61 -19.00 4.43
CA ALA A 684 20.72 -17.87 4.17
C ALA A 684 19.69 -17.61 5.27
N ILE A 685 19.37 -18.60 6.12
CA ILE A 685 18.40 -18.43 7.21
C ILE A 685 19.12 -18.56 8.56
N ASP A 686 19.10 -17.49 9.36
CA ASP A 686 19.67 -17.52 10.70
C ASP A 686 18.71 -18.09 11.75
N ALA A 687 19.25 -18.39 12.93
CA ALA A 687 18.54 -18.96 14.06
C ALA A 687 17.39 -18.10 14.62
N GLN A 688 17.33 -16.81 14.25
CA GLN A 688 16.24 -15.90 14.61
C GLN A 688 15.17 -15.83 13.52
N GLY A 689 15.34 -16.56 12.42
CA GLY A 689 14.44 -16.55 11.28
C GLY A 689 14.66 -15.35 10.36
N ASN A 690 15.78 -14.63 10.45
CA ASN A 690 16.08 -13.63 9.43
C ASN A 690 16.58 -14.32 8.17
N VAL A 691 16.18 -13.77 7.02
CA VAL A 691 16.57 -14.22 5.70
C VAL A 691 17.63 -13.28 5.14
N HIS A 692 18.81 -13.82 4.86
CA HIS A 692 19.95 -13.14 4.28
C HIS A 692 20.12 -13.50 2.81
N GLY A 693 21.00 -12.79 2.10
CA GLY A 693 21.33 -13.12 0.72
C GLY A 693 20.24 -12.83 -0.32
N VAL A 694 19.23 -12.05 0.03
CA VAL A 694 18.16 -11.63 -0.90
C VAL A 694 18.56 -10.33 -1.56
N CYS A 695 18.71 -10.28 -2.88
CA CYS A 695 19.05 -9.02 -3.56
C CYS A 695 17.88 -8.03 -3.56
N SER A 696 18.16 -6.73 -3.43
CA SER A 696 17.11 -5.69 -3.42
C SER A 696 16.34 -5.60 -4.74
N GLY A 697 15.31 -4.76 -4.81
CA GLY A 697 14.61 -4.46 -6.08
C GLY A 697 15.58 -3.99 -7.18
N SER A 698 15.42 -4.51 -8.40
CA SER A 698 16.35 -4.33 -9.51
C SER A 698 15.83 -3.38 -10.57
N ARG A 699 16.75 -2.68 -11.25
CA ARG A 699 16.57 -2.14 -12.60
C ARG A 699 17.07 -3.18 -13.62
N TYR A 700 17.57 -2.74 -14.77
CA TYR A 700 18.29 -3.60 -15.70
C TYR A 700 19.56 -2.91 -16.21
N ALA A 701 20.48 -3.73 -16.73
CA ALA A 701 21.70 -3.28 -17.40
C ALA A 701 22.16 -4.30 -18.44
N PHE A 702 22.99 -3.85 -19.40
CA PHE A 702 23.67 -4.68 -20.39
C PHE A 702 25.01 -5.24 -19.88
N THR A 703 25.33 -5.06 -18.61
CA THR A 703 26.55 -5.56 -17.97
C THR A 703 26.21 -6.34 -16.72
N SER A 704 26.92 -7.44 -16.48
CA SER A 704 26.80 -8.22 -15.25
C SER A 704 27.29 -7.44 -14.03
N ASP A 705 28.15 -6.44 -14.21
CA ASP A 705 28.69 -5.63 -13.11
C ASP A 705 27.61 -4.93 -12.29
N TYR A 706 26.55 -4.43 -12.93
CA TYR A 706 25.41 -3.85 -12.21
C TYR A 706 24.80 -4.87 -11.23
N TYR A 707 24.53 -6.08 -11.69
CA TYR A 707 23.91 -7.13 -10.88
C TYR A 707 24.83 -7.65 -9.78
N LYS A 708 26.15 -7.66 -10.04
CA LYS A 708 27.17 -8.17 -9.11
C LYS A 708 27.61 -7.17 -8.06
N LYS A 709 27.75 -5.89 -8.45
CA LYS A 709 28.44 -4.86 -7.66
C LYS A 709 27.50 -3.79 -7.11
N ASP A 710 26.41 -3.49 -7.82
CA ASP A 710 25.49 -2.42 -7.43
C ASP A 710 24.19 -2.97 -6.82
N LEU A 711 23.68 -4.08 -7.36
CA LEU A 711 22.49 -4.76 -6.88
C LEU A 711 22.85 -5.74 -5.77
N LEU A 712 22.91 -5.25 -4.54
CA LEU A 712 23.39 -6.01 -3.39
C LEU A 712 22.25 -6.59 -2.53
N THR A 713 22.64 -7.45 -1.59
CA THR A 713 21.73 -8.16 -0.70
C THR A 713 21.22 -7.30 0.44
N VAL A 714 19.98 -7.54 0.84
CA VAL A 714 19.32 -6.88 1.95
C VAL A 714 18.65 -7.93 2.84
N THR A 715 19.00 -7.95 4.13
CA THR A 715 18.41 -8.88 5.09
C THR A 715 16.93 -8.58 5.29
N ASN A 716 16.12 -9.65 5.32
CA ASN A 716 14.66 -9.65 5.39
C ASN A 716 13.99 -8.75 4.34
N ASP A 717 14.50 -8.77 3.13
CA ASP A 717 13.82 -8.14 2.02
C ASP A 717 12.57 -8.99 1.63
N ASN A 718 11.42 -8.32 1.50
CA ASN A 718 10.11 -8.93 1.20
C ASN A 718 10.11 -9.67 -0.14
N HIS A 719 11.03 -9.39 -1.06
CA HIS A 719 11.17 -10.18 -2.29
C HIS A 719 11.52 -11.63 -1.98
N GLY A 720 12.21 -11.92 -0.88
CA GLY A 720 12.74 -13.25 -0.58
C GLY A 720 12.03 -13.99 0.55
N VAL A 721 11.53 -13.28 1.57
CA VAL A 721 10.96 -13.92 2.78
C VAL A 721 9.80 -14.85 2.44
N GLY A 722 8.84 -14.40 1.63
CA GLY A 722 7.75 -15.23 1.11
C GLY A 722 8.21 -16.45 0.32
N ILE A 723 9.22 -16.25 -0.53
CA ILE A 723 9.77 -17.31 -1.37
C ILE A 723 10.45 -18.39 -0.52
N MET A 724 11.17 -18.02 0.54
CA MET A 724 11.75 -18.99 1.48
C MET A 724 10.69 -19.87 2.12
N MET A 725 9.57 -19.26 2.52
CA MET A 725 8.42 -19.99 3.08
C MET A 725 7.81 -20.95 2.05
N LEU A 726 7.65 -20.51 0.80
CA LEU A 726 7.12 -21.33 -0.28
C LEU A 726 8.06 -22.50 -0.63
N ALA A 727 9.36 -22.24 -0.71
CA ALA A 727 10.37 -23.27 -0.95
C ALA A 727 10.35 -24.35 0.14
N GLY A 728 10.38 -23.94 1.41
CA GLY A 728 10.30 -24.89 2.52
C GLY A 728 8.98 -25.66 2.55
N THR A 729 7.86 -25.00 2.22
CA THR A 729 6.54 -25.63 2.09
C THR A 729 6.55 -26.73 1.04
N GLU A 730 7.08 -26.47 -0.16
CA GLU A 730 7.16 -27.48 -1.22
C GLU A 730 8.19 -28.58 -0.92
N VAL A 731 9.28 -28.27 -0.22
CA VAL A 731 10.25 -29.30 0.24
C VAL A 731 9.62 -30.23 1.26
N VAL A 732 8.84 -29.71 2.22
CA VAL A 732 8.06 -30.53 3.17
C VAL A 732 7.09 -31.45 2.42
N ARG A 733 6.36 -30.91 1.43
CA ARG A 733 5.44 -31.69 0.58
C ARG A 733 6.18 -32.73 -0.26
N LEU A 734 7.35 -32.41 -0.79
CA LEU A 734 8.19 -33.31 -1.56
C LEU A 734 8.68 -34.48 -0.71
N LYS A 735 9.25 -34.22 0.48
CA LYS A 735 9.72 -35.26 1.40
C LYS A 735 8.58 -36.19 1.82
N ALA A 736 7.39 -35.65 2.08
CA ALA A 736 6.21 -36.45 2.38
C ALA A 736 5.77 -37.32 1.19
N TRP A 737 5.77 -36.74 -0.03
CA TRP A 737 5.45 -37.47 -1.26
C TRP A 737 6.44 -38.60 -1.55
N LEU A 738 7.75 -38.36 -1.42
CA LEU A 738 8.80 -39.37 -1.57
C LEU A 738 8.67 -40.52 -0.57
N GLY A 739 8.23 -40.22 0.67
CA GLY A 739 7.98 -41.25 1.69
C GLY A 739 6.74 -42.13 1.42
N GLN A 740 5.86 -41.71 0.52
CA GLN A 740 4.63 -42.43 0.15
C GLN A 740 4.70 -43.03 -1.26
N ALA A 741 5.61 -42.56 -2.12
CA ALA A 741 5.74 -43.03 -3.49
C ALA A 741 6.24 -44.49 -3.54
N PRO A 742 5.70 -45.34 -4.44
CA PRO A 742 6.34 -46.60 -4.78
C PRO A 742 7.78 -46.33 -5.26
N SER A 743 8.70 -47.29 -5.05
CA SER A 743 10.11 -47.12 -5.42
C SER A 743 10.22 -46.58 -6.85
N LEU A 744 10.93 -45.46 -7.01
CA LEU A 744 11.29 -44.89 -8.31
C LEU A 744 12.35 -45.80 -8.96
N ASP A 745 11.94 -47.01 -9.32
CA ASP A 745 12.78 -48.02 -9.94
C ASP A 745 12.79 -47.85 -11.47
N VAL A 746 14.04 -47.64 -11.93
CA VAL A 746 14.62 -47.63 -13.29
C VAL A 746 14.20 -46.50 -14.21
#